data_AF-A0A9E2PWK3-F1
#
_entry.id   AF-A0A9E2PWK3-F1
#
_cell.length_a   1.000
_cell.length_b   1.000
_cell.length_c   1.000
_cell.angle_alpha   90.00
_cell.angle_beta   90.00
_cell.angle_gamma   90.00
#
_symmetry.space_group_name_H-M   'P 1'
#
loop_
_entity.id
_entity.type
_entity.pdbx_description
1 polymer ?
#
loop_
_entity_poly.entity_id
_entity_poly.type
_entity_poly.pdbx_seq_one_letter_code
_entity_poly.pdbx_strand_id
1 'polypeptide(L)'
;MHRRVSSILIVTALFVGWLVLPSWAGGANEVSVVDAYKRPLTITQPPRRVVSLVPGVTEMLLALGAGDTLQGVTYYGRVPPQVGKPAVVGGFFSPITQVIAQCQSDFIFVSDIHQEVQERFKDSGIPVVHLEAHTIQDILANLRLLGAMFQRQEQAEALCRQIQNKLDLIREKVARVPDSRRVRVLRLMSDKQMVVPGDDSFQNDYIRQAGGIPPCLGKKGAIVPITFSEWQQFNPQVIFTCGSDLKQVEKLVQQPGWQEVEAVRQGRIYRFPCELTCRASVHAGDFVAWLAATLYLKDFADPKNRLRSDQVLASEALTLDLPYVRQARVTRSRIMDFEQKSLVIDFKTPVAVISTLEGPRQGILTVGNHYTPPPCWGISHYLGLAKDRAQLYRVLKKTGQNTSFLFTGADMANLSVQQSTFKDIKVYALVTAGVEGNALRLSQDEGRFYEPGTINIILLTNCRLTPRAMSRALIAATEAKTAALQDLDIRSSEHPLTYQATGTGTDNIIVVEGRGPAIDNVGGHSKMGELIGRAVYQGVREAVAKQNGITSCRSHWQRLQERRLGLYELVRNLPGTSQAQIVPLWESVMLEPHYAGFMETALALSDAYGRGQVLDLSSFADYCKMVARELAGNPVTEWQTVSFQGELPRPLHMACEAFINGLAARAQPGGKP
;
A
#
# COMPACT_ATOMS: atom_id res chain seq x y z
N MET A 1 59.96 -25.52 -18.86
CA MET A 1 60.44 -25.54 -20.26
C MET A 1 59.31 -25.05 -21.15
N HIS A 2 59.21 -23.74 -21.43
CA HIS A 2 59.83 -23.01 -22.55
C HIS A 2 59.32 -23.48 -23.92
N ARG A 3 58.43 -22.69 -24.57
CA ARG A 3 58.70 -21.56 -25.51
C ARG A 3 58.95 -22.11 -26.94
N ARG A 4 58.47 -21.53 -28.03
CA ARG A 4 58.30 -20.10 -28.36
C ARG A 4 57.49 -19.93 -29.66
N VAL A 5 56.98 -18.70 -29.83
CA VAL A 5 56.15 -18.17 -30.92
C VAL A 5 56.98 -17.14 -31.74
N SER A 6 56.49 -16.82 -32.94
CA SER A 6 56.58 -15.52 -33.68
C SER A 6 57.81 -15.31 -34.57
N SER A 7 57.75 -14.68 -35.75
CA SER A 7 56.89 -13.58 -36.24
C SER A 7 56.97 -13.48 -37.78
N ILE A 8 55.98 -12.90 -38.49
CA ILE A 8 56.11 -12.17 -39.77
C ILE A 8 54.97 -11.13 -39.88
N LEU A 9 55.31 -9.90 -40.28
CA LEU A 9 54.45 -8.75 -40.58
C LEU A 9 53.73 -8.89 -41.95
N ILE A 10 52.49 -8.39 -42.07
CA ILE A 10 51.90 -7.93 -43.34
C ILE A 10 51.15 -6.60 -43.12
N VAL A 11 51.37 -5.67 -44.05
CA VAL A 11 50.80 -4.33 -44.19
C VAL A 11 49.38 -4.40 -44.77
N THR A 12 48.42 -3.63 -44.24
CA THR A 12 47.07 -3.50 -44.82
C THR A 12 46.67 -2.03 -45.01
N ALA A 13 46.20 -1.72 -46.22
CA ALA A 13 45.79 -0.41 -46.71
C ALA A 13 44.42 0.04 -46.17
N LEU A 14 44.30 1.35 -45.92
CA LEU A 14 43.11 2.07 -45.51
C LEU A 14 42.13 2.27 -46.69
N PHE A 15 40.90 1.78 -46.54
CA PHE A 15 39.75 2.17 -47.36
C PHE A 15 38.80 3.01 -46.51
N VAL A 16 38.65 4.30 -46.84
CA VAL A 16 37.69 5.23 -46.23
C VAL A 16 36.37 5.10 -46.98
N GLY A 17 35.43 4.35 -46.43
CA GLY A 17 34.04 4.29 -46.89
C GLY A 17 33.18 5.31 -46.15
N TRP A 18 32.62 6.28 -46.86
CA TRP A 18 31.60 7.20 -46.35
C TRP A 18 30.31 6.43 -46.02
N LEU A 19 30.08 6.17 -44.74
CA LEU A 19 28.78 5.77 -44.21
C LEU A 19 27.94 7.04 -44.01
N VAL A 20 27.01 7.29 -44.92
CA VAL A 20 25.91 8.23 -44.71
C VAL A 20 25.01 7.64 -43.62
N LEU A 21 25.26 8.02 -42.38
CA LEU A 21 24.34 7.78 -41.27
C LEU A 21 23.07 8.61 -41.54
N PRO A 22 21.87 8.02 -41.59
CA PRO A 22 20.65 8.81 -41.64
C PRO A 22 20.57 9.61 -40.34
N SER A 23 20.77 10.93 -40.45
CA SER A 23 20.54 11.87 -39.38
C SER A 23 19.05 11.85 -39.06
N TRP A 24 18.65 11.07 -38.05
CA TRP A 24 17.39 11.32 -37.37
C TRP A 24 17.55 12.65 -36.66
N ALA A 25 17.18 13.73 -37.36
CA ALA A 25 16.86 14.98 -36.71
C ALA A 25 15.67 14.68 -35.79
N GLY A 26 15.95 14.43 -34.52
CA GLY A 26 14.94 14.41 -33.47
C GLY A 26 14.36 15.81 -33.36
N GLY A 27 13.32 16.08 -34.14
CA GLY A 27 12.47 17.25 -33.93
C GLY A 27 11.94 17.17 -32.51
N ALA A 28 12.36 18.10 -31.67
CA ALA A 28 11.69 18.36 -30.41
C ALA A 28 10.25 18.75 -30.78
N ASN A 29 9.33 17.79 -30.71
CA ASN A 29 7.91 18.09 -30.86
C ASN A 29 7.53 18.92 -29.64
N GLU A 30 7.43 20.22 -29.85
CA GLU A 30 6.86 21.16 -28.91
C GLU A 30 5.44 20.68 -28.58
N VAL A 31 5.25 20.20 -27.34
CA VAL A 31 3.94 19.77 -26.87
C VAL A 31 3.30 20.97 -26.17
N SER A 32 2.31 21.57 -26.82
CA SER A 32 1.44 22.53 -26.15
C SER A 32 0.40 21.75 -25.36
N VAL A 33 0.45 21.88 -24.04
CA VAL A 33 -0.54 21.31 -23.14
C VAL A 33 -1.26 22.41 -22.38
N VAL A 34 -2.40 22.10 -21.79
CA VAL A 34 -3.21 23.05 -21.03
C VAL A 34 -3.43 22.47 -19.65
N ASP A 35 -3.16 23.24 -18.60
CA ASP A 35 -3.39 22.80 -17.22
C ASP A 35 -4.85 22.97 -16.78
N ALA A 36 -5.15 22.62 -15.52
CA ALA A 36 -6.50 22.69 -14.96
C ALA A 36 -7.09 24.12 -14.96
N TYR A 37 -6.28 25.17 -15.01
CA TYR A 37 -6.74 26.57 -15.09
C TYR A 37 -6.79 27.11 -16.52
N LYS A 38 -6.70 26.22 -17.52
CA LYS A 38 -6.66 26.57 -18.94
C LYS A 38 -5.44 27.38 -19.36
N ARG A 39 -4.33 27.29 -18.61
CA ARG A 39 -3.08 27.99 -18.95
C ARG A 39 -2.29 27.14 -19.95
N PRO A 40 -1.85 27.71 -21.08
CA PRO A 40 -1.00 26.98 -22.02
C PRO A 40 0.39 26.78 -21.42
N LEU A 41 0.88 25.55 -21.52
CA LEU A 41 2.21 25.11 -21.12
C LEU A 41 2.90 24.56 -22.36
N THR A 42 3.98 25.21 -22.75
CA THR A 42 4.81 24.74 -23.85
C THR A 42 5.92 23.85 -23.30
N ILE A 43 5.91 22.57 -23.70
CA ILE A 43 6.93 21.60 -23.31
C ILE A 43 7.82 21.34 -24.51
N THR A 44 9.02 21.90 -24.46
CA THR A 44 10.04 21.74 -25.51
C THR A 44 10.87 20.48 -25.33
N GLN A 45 10.98 19.97 -24.10
CA GLN A 45 11.63 18.70 -23.77
C GLN A 45 10.94 18.02 -22.58
N PRO A 46 10.97 16.67 -22.47
CA PRO A 46 10.42 15.97 -21.31
C PRO A 46 11.08 16.45 -20.00
N PRO A 47 10.30 16.70 -18.94
CA PRO A 47 10.84 17.04 -17.63
C PRO A 47 11.76 15.93 -17.11
N ARG A 48 12.89 16.31 -16.50
CA ARG A 48 13.84 15.40 -15.86
C ARG A 48 13.84 15.51 -14.35
N ARG A 49 13.41 16.66 -13.81
CA ARG A 49 13.40 16.95 -12.38
C ARG A 49 12.06 17.55 -12.01
N VAL A 50 11.26 16.85 -11.23
CA VAL A 50 9.95 17.38 -10.80
C VAL A 50 9.75 17.28 -9.30
N VAL A 51 9.00 18.23 -8.77
CA VAL A 51 8.48 18.17 -7.39
C VAL A 51 6.99 17.88 -7.47
N SER A 52 6.54 16.85 -6.77
CA SER A 52 5.12 16.50 -6.68
C SER A 52 4.62 16.73 -5.25
N LEU A 53 3.80 17.76 -5.07
CA LEU A 53 3.15 18.02 -3.79
C LEU A 53 1.87 17.19 -3.61
N VAL A 54 1.35 16.58 -4.68
CA VAL A 54 0.08 15.87 -4.68
C VAL A 54 0.33 14.35 -4.73
N PRO A 55 0.00 13.57 -3.69
CA PRO A 55 0.26 12.13 -3.67
C PRO A 55 -0.34 11.35 -4.85
N GLY A 56 -1.53 11.74 -5.33
CA GLY A 56 -2.14 11.16 -6.53
C GLY A 56 -1.31 11.38 -7.79
N VAL A 57 -0.68 12.54 -7.95
CA VAL A 57 0.23 12.82 -9.08
C VAL A 57 1.50 12.00 -8.98
N THR A 58 2.05 11.84 -7.77
CA THR A 58 3.20 10.96 -7.52
C THR A 58 2.90 9.52 -7.95
N GLU A 59 1.71 9.00 -7.62
CA GLU A 59 1.26 7.67 -8.05
C GLU A 59 1.10 7.56 -9.58
N MET A 60 0.54 8.58 -10.23
CA MET A 60 0.43 8.62 -11.70
C MET A 60 1.81 8.58 -12.37
N LEU A 61 2.77 9.37 -11.89
CA LEU A 61 4.14 9.41 -12.42
C LEU A 61 4.85 8.05 -12.26
N LEU A 62 4.67 7.40 -11.10
CA LEU A 62 5.20 6.06 -10.87
C LEU A 62 4.58 5.05 -11.84
N ALA A 63 3.26 5.08 -12.02
CA ALA A 63 2.55 4.17 -12.92
C ALA A 63 2.92 4.37 -14.40
N LEU A 64 3.24 5.60 -14.81
CA LEU A 64 3.72 5.93 -16.15
C LEU A 64 5.19 5.54 -16.39
N GLY A 65 5.90 5.09 -15.36
CA GLY A 65 7.34 4.80 -15.45
C GLY A 65 8.19 6.07 -15.58
N ALA A 66 7.74 7.17 -14.97
CA ALA A 66 8.44 8.46 -14.88
C ALA A 66 8.85 8.80 -13.44
N GLY A 67 8.83 7.82 -12.53
CA GLY A 67 9.15 8.03 -11.12
C GLY A 67 10.61 8.41 -10.84
N ASP A 68 11.53 8.07 -11.75
CA ASP A 68 12.94 8.47 -11.71
C ASP A 68 13.14 9.98 -11.85
N THR A 69 12.15 10.69 -12.38
CA THR A 69 12.17 12.16 -12.52
C THR A 69 11.83 12.89 -11.20
N LEU A 70 11.28 12.18 -10.21
CA LEU A 70 10.88 12.77 -8.92
C LEU A 70 12.12 13.19 -8.12
N GLN A 71 12.28 14.49 -7.90
CA GLN A 71 13.33 15.06 -7.03
C GLN A 71 12.79 15.48 -5.67
N GLY A 72 11.49 15.78 -5.58
CA GLY A 72 10.83 16.12 -4.31
C GLY A 72 9.42 15.57 -4.24
N VAL A 73 9.05 15.02 -3.08
CA VAL A 73 7.70 14.53 -2.78
C VAL A 73 7.30 14.92 -1.36
N THR A 74 6.00 15.02 -1.09
CA THR A 74 5.55 15.11 0.31
C THR A 74 5.84 13.80 1.04
N TYR A 75 5.88 13.82 2.37
CA TYR A 75 6.05 12.58 3.14
C TYR A 75 4.90 11.57 2.98
N TYR A 76 3.79 11.95 2.33
CA TYR A 76 2.71 11.06 1.92
C TYR A 76 2.95 10.36 0.58
N GLY A 77 3.91 10.86 -0.22
CA GLY A 77 4.32 10.27 -1.49
C GLY A 77 5.22 9.05 -1.26
N ARG A 78 4.73 7.87 -1.61
CA ARG A 78 5.50 6.62 -1.48
C ARG A 78 6.24 6.33 -2.78
N VAL A 79 7.56 6.55 -2.78
CA VAL A 79 8.43 6.20 -3.91
C VAL A 79 9.22 4.94 -3.57
N PRO A 80 9.12 3.87 -4.37
CA PRO A 80 9.88 2.65 -4.12
C PRO A 80 11.39 2.93 -4.13
N PRO A 81 12.18 2.38 -3.19
CA PRO A 81 13.63 2.64 -3.14
C PRO A 81 14.39 2.27 -4.42
N GLN A 82 13.86 1.36 -5.23
CA GLN A 82 14.44 0.96 -6.51
C GLN A 82 14.27 2.03 -7.60
N VAL A 83 13.28 2.93 -7.46
CA VAL A 83 13.02 4.03 -8.39
C VAL A 83 13.89 5.23 -8.05
N GLY A 84 14.06 5.53 -6.76
CA GLY A 84 14.88 6.64 -6.30
C GLY A 84 14.62 7.01 -4.84
N LYS A 85 15.31 8.05 -4.38
CA LYS A 85 15.14 8.63 -3.04
C LYS A 85 14.95 10.15 -3.17
N PRO A 86 13.78 10.61 -3.65
CA PRO A 86 13.50 12.05 -3.71
C PRO A 86 13.59 12.69 -2.33
N ALA A 87 13.88 13.99 -2.30
CA ALA A 87 13.80 14.78 -1.08
C ALA A 87 12.36 14.79 -0.55
N VAL A 88 12.21 14.74 0.77
CA VAL A 88 10.92 15.00 1.41
C VAL A 88 10.76 16.50 1.56
N VAL A 89 9.77 17.09 0.89
CA VAL A 89 9.57 18.55 0.81
C VAL A 89 8.49 19.07 1.77
N GLY A 90 8.26 18.36 2.87
CA GLY A 90 7.21 18.66 3.86
C GLY A 90 5.91 17.87 3.65
N GLY A 91 4.83 18.34 4.26
CA GLY A 91 3.50 17.71 4.18
C GLY A 91 2.68 18.14 2.98
N PHE A 92 1.55 17.46 2.78
CA PHE A 92 0.54 17.89 1.80
C PHE A 92 -0.09 19.23 2.21
N PHE A 93 -0.39 19.44 3.48
CA PHE A 93 -0.99 20.70 3.94
C PHE A 93 0.05 21.81 4.20
N SER A 94 1.31 21.44 4.40
CA SER A 94 2.40 22.37 4.78
C SER A 94 3.70 22.04 4.05
N PRO A 95 3.74 22.22 2.71
CA PRO A 95 4.98 22.06 1.94
C PRO A 95 6.04 23.12 2.30
N ILE A 96 7.32 22.76 2.28
CA ILE A 96 8.42 23.63 2.71
C ILE A 96 9.10 24.24 1.48
N THR A 97 8.80 25.51 1.19
CA THR A 97 9.24 26.19 -0.03
C THR A 97 10.76 26.28 -0.19
N GLN A 98 11.52 26.39 0.91
CA GLN A 98 12.99 26.41 0.86
C GLN A 98 13.56 25.09 0.36
N VAL A 99 13.00 23.95 0.79
CA VAL A 99 13.43 22.61 0.35
C VAL A 99 13.01 22.36 -1.09
N ILE A 100 11.82 22.83 -1.49
CA ILE A 100 11.36 22.79 -2.89
C ILE A 100 12.35 23.53 -3.80
N ALA A 101 12.81 24.73 -3.41
CA ALA A 101 13.76 25.51 -4.20
C ALA A 101 15.11 24.79 -4.40
N GLN A 102 15.54 23.98 -3.43
CA GLN A 102 16.77 23.18 -3.52
C GLN A 102 16.66 22.00 -4.49
N CYS A 103 15.44 21.58 -4.85
CA CYS A 103 15.22 20.47 -5.78
C CYS A 103 15.57 20.81 -7.24
N GLN A 104 15.72 22.10 -7.58
CA GLN A 104 15.98 22.63 -8.93
C GLN A 104 15.10 21.94 -9.98
N SER A 105 13.79 21.97 -9.75
CA SER A 105 12.80 21.28 -10.58
C SER A 105 12.48 22.05 -11.85
N ASP A 106 12.19 21.30 -12.92
CA ASP A 106 11.59 21.78 -14.16
C ASP A 106 10.11 22.10 -13.98
N PHE A 107 9.38 21.35 -13.12
CA PHE A 107 7.96 21.54 -12.85
C PHE A 107 7.62 21.26 -11.38
N ILE A 108 6.65 22.00 -10.84
CA ILE A 108 6.07 21.76 -9.51
C ILE A 108 4.59 21.43 -9.66
N PHE A 109 4.18 20.22 -9.27
CA PHE A 109 2.78 19.81 -9.28
C PHE A 109 2.10 20.16 -7.95
N VAL A 110 0.99 20.89 -8.03
CA VAL A 110 0.26 21.43 -6.87
C VAL A 110 -1.23 21.11 -6.91
N SER A 111 -1.92 21.35 -5.79
CA SER A 111 -3.38 21.43 -5.66
C SER A 111 -3.78 22.83 -5.16
N ASP A 112 -5.06 23.16 -5.15
CA ASP A 112 -5.58 24.48 -4.73
C ASP A 112 -5.13 24.92 -3.33
N ILE A 113 -4.84 23.97 -2.43
CA ILE A 113 -4.43 24.28 -1.06
C ILE A 113 -3.00 24.85 -0.98
N HIS A 114 -2.16 24.64 -2.00
CA HIS A 114 -0.75 25.05 -1.99
C HIS A 114 -0.56 26.50 -2.48
N GLN A 115 -1.45 27.43 -2.11
CA GLN A 115 -1.41 28.83 -2.58
C GLN A 115 -0.09 29.53 -2.27
N GLU A 116 0.50 29.26 -1.11
CA GLU A 116 1.81 29.81 -0.73
C GLU A 116 2.92 29.38 -1.69
N VAL A 117 2.93 28.10 -2.10
CA VAL A 117 3.91 27.59 -3.09
C VAL A 117 3.65 28.25 -4.45
N GLN A 118 2.39 28.38 -4.85
CA GLN A 118 2.04 29.03 -6.12
C GLN A 118 2.54 30.48 -6.16
N GLU A 119 2.32 31.25 -5.09
CA GLU A 119 2.77 32.64 -5.01
C GLU A 119 4.30 32.73 -4.97
N ARG A 120 4.95 31.88 -4.16
CA ARG A 120 6.41 31.87 -4.01
C ARG A 120 7.16 31.59 -5.31
N PHE A 121 6.62 30.72 -6.17
CA PHE A 121 7.27 30.28 -7.40
C PHE A 121 6.73 30.95 -8.67
N LYS A 122 5.76 31.88 -8.56
CA LYS A 122 5.11 32.57 -9.68
C LYS A 122 6.10 33.22 -10.67
N ASP A 123 7.10 33.93 -10.14
CA ASP A 123 8.11 34.65 -10.94
C ASP A 123 9.47 33.93 -10.98
N SER A 124 9.51 32.66 -10.57
CA SER A 124 10.76 31.88 -10.49
C SER A 124 11.24 31.35 -11.84
N GLY A 125 10.39 31.42 -12.88
CA GLY A 125 10.63 30.75 -14.16
C GLY A 125 10.34 29.25 -14.15
N ILE A 126 9.96 28.66 -13.01
CA ILE A 126 9.57 27.26 -12.88
C ILE A 126 8.04 27.16 -13.02
N PRO A 127 7.52 26.46 -14.04
CA PRO A 127 6.09 26.23 -14.17
C PRO A 127 5.49 25.48 -12.97
N VAL A 128 4.45 26.09 -12.38
CA VAL A 128 3.64 25.50 -11.31
C VAL A 128 2.34 24.97 -11.91
N VAL A 129 2.19 23.65 -11.95
CA VAL A 129 1.13 22.94 -12.67
C VAL A 129 0.05 22.45 -11.71
N HIS A 130 -1.18 22.85 -11.97
CA HIS A 130 -2.35 22.37 -11.23
C HIS A 130 -3.02 21.21 -11.99
N LEU A 131 -3.19 20.07 -11.30
CA LEU A 131 -3.87 18.87 -11.82
C LEU A 131 -5.08 18.56 -10.94
N GLU A 132 -6.15 19.31 -11.14
CA GLU A 132 -7.41 19.11 -10.43
C GLU A 132 -8.18 17.92 -11.00
N ALA A 133 -8.99 17.26 -10.17
CA ALA A 133 -9.89 16.21 -10.60
C ALA A 133 -11.20 16.23 -9.81
N HIS A 134 -12.30 16.46 -10.52
CA HIS A 134 -13.68 16.44 -10.00
C HIS A 134 -14.44 15.20 -10.44
N THR A 135 -13.93 14.51 -11.46
CA THR A 135 -14.50 13.30 -12.03
C THR A 135 -13.41 12.30 -12.38
N ILE A 136 -13.79 11.04 -12.62
CA ILE A 136 -12.87 10.05 -13.16
C ILE A 136 -12.36 10.45 -14.55
N GLN A 137 -13.15 11.17 -15.35
CA GLN A 137 -12.69 11.62 -16.66
C GLN A 137 -11.56 12.65 -16.54
N ASP A 138 -11.59 13.49 -15.51
CA ASP A 138 -10.47 14.41 -15.22
C ASP A 138 -9.21 13.63 -14.81
N ILE A 139 -9.36 12.55 -14.03
CA ILE A 139 -8.23 11.65 -13.69
C ILE A 139 -7.61 11.06 -14.96
N LEU A 140 -8.43 10.58 -15.90
CA LEU A 140 -7.95 10.06 -17.19
C LEU A 140 -7.30 11.16 -18.06
N ALA A 141 -7.85 12.37 -18.04
CA ALA A 141 -7.26 13.52 -18.72
C ALA A 141 -5.89 13.89 -18.14
N ASN A 142 -5.76 13.92 -16.81
CA ASN A 142 -4.50 14.18 -16.12
C ASN A 142 -3.45 13.09 -16.40
N LEU A 143 -3.85 11.82 -16.50
CA LEU A 143 -2.97 10.74 -16.91
C LEU A 143 -2.44 10.91 -18.34
N ARG A 144 -3.31 11.29 -19.28
CA ARG A 144 -2.91 11.58 -20.67
C ARG A 144 -2.02 12.80 -20.76
N LEU A 145 -2.33 13.84 -20.00
CA LEU A 145 -1.51 15.05 -19.88
C LEU A 145 -0.12 14.69 -19.42
N LEU A 146 0.03 14.02 -18.27
CA LEU A 146 1.32 13.54 -17.77
C LEU A 146 2.01 12.61 -18.80
N GLY A 147 1.27 11.71 -19.44
CA GLY A 147 1.77 10.88 -20.53
C GLY A 147 2.38 11.70 -21.67
N ALA A 148 1.75 12.81 -22.06
CA ALA A 148 2.28 13.72 -23.07
C ALA A 148 3.52 14.48 -22.56
N MET A 149 3.47 15.02 -21.33
CA MET A 149 4.58 15.76 -20.72
C MET A 149 5.87 14.91 -20.65
N PHE A 150 5.75 13.64 -20.26
CA PHE A 150 6.90 12.76 -20.01
C PHE A 150 7.23 11.80 -21.18
N GLN A 151 6.59 11.97 -22.35
CA GLN A 151 6.73 11.05 -23.50
C GLN A 151 6.45 9.58 -23.14
N ARG A 152 5.30 9.36 -22.49
CA ARG A 152 4.74 8.09 -22.02
C ARG A 152 3.29 7.92 -22.49
N GLN A 153 2.96 8.41 -23.68
CA GLN A 153 1.59 8.42 -24.21
C GLN A 153 1.01 7.01 -24.36
N GLU A 154 1.80 6.04 -24.81
CA GLU A 154 1.35 4.65 -24.96
C GLU A 154 1.01 4.03 -23.60
N GLN A 155 1.87 4.25 -22.60
CA GLN A 155 1.65 3.79 -21.23
C GLN A 155 0.42 4.46 -20.61
N ALA A 156 0.25 5.77 -20.82
CA ALA A 156 -0.92 6.52 -20.36
C ALA A 156 -2.22 5.98 -20.97
N GLU A 157 -2.26 5.74 -22.28
CA GLU A 157 -3.44 5.16 -22.93
C GLU A 157 -3.72 3.72 -22.49
N ALA A 158 -2.67 2.92 -22.27
CA ALA A 158 -2.84 1.58 -21.72
C ALA A 158 -3.46 1.61 -20.32
N LEU A 159 -2.99 2.48 -19.43
CA LEU A 159 -3.56 2.68 -18.09
C LEU A 159 -5.00 3.21 -18.17
N CYS A 160 -5.27 4.20 -19.02
CA CYS A 160 -6.62 4.73 -19.20
C CYS A 160 -7.60 3.65 -19.66
N ARG A 161 -7.20 2.81 -20.63
CA ARG A 161 -8.01 1.66 -21.08
C ARG A 161 -8.24 0.66 -19.95
N GLN A 162 -7.24 0.38 -19.12
CA GLN A 162 -7.40 -0.53 -17.98
C GLN A 162 -8.42 0.01 -16.95
N ILE A 163 -8.34 1.29 -16.61
CA ILE A 163 -9.29 1.94 -15.70
C ILE A 163 -10.69 1.92 -16.30
N GLN A 164 -10.84 2.33 -17.57
CA GLN A 164 -12.12 2.39 -18.25
C GLN A 164 -12.78 1.00 -18.36
N ASN A 165 -12.02 -0.05 -18.69
CA ASN A 165 -12.53 -1.43 -18.74
C ASN A 165 -13.10 -1.91 -17.40
N LYS A 166 -12.52 -1.49 -16.27
CA LYS A 166 -13.05 -1.79 -14.93
C LYS A 166 -14.38 -1.04 -14.71
N LEU A 167 -14.44 0.24 -15.05
CA LEU A 167 -15.65 1.05 -14.93
C LEU A 167 -16.78 0.51 -15.81
N ASP A 168 -16.47 0.11 -17.04
CA ASP A 168 -17.43 -0.46 -17.98
C ASP A 168 -18.03 -1.76 -17.43
N LEU A 169 -17.18 -2.65 -16.89
CA LEU A 169 -17.64 -3.87 -16.20
C LEU A 169 -18.61 -3.53 -15.06
N ILE A 170 -18.27 -2.54 -14.24
CA ILE A 170 -19.11 -2.16 -13.09
C ILE A 170 -20.41 -1.54 -13.57
N ARG A 171 -20.39 -0.64 -14.57
CA ARG A 171 -21.59 -0.08 -15.19
C ARG A 171 -22.52 -1.17 -15.69
N GLU A 172 -22.00 -2.17 -16.40
CA GLU A 172 -22.79 -3.32 -16.88
C GLU A 172 -23.40 -4.14 -15.72
N LYS A 173 -22.64 -4.40 -14.65
CA LYS A 173 -23.16 -5.15 -13.48
C LYS A 173 -24.23 -4.35 -12.73
N VAL A 174 -23.97 -3.07 -12.52
CA VAL A 174 -24.83 -2.12 -11.83
C VAL A 174 -26.13 -1.92 -12.61
N ALA A 175 -26.11 -1.92 -13.95
CA ALA A 175 -27.31 -1.82 -14.78
C ALA A 175 -28.30 -2.99 -14.58
N ARG A 176 -27.84 -4.15 -14.08
CA ARG A 176 -28.73 -5.28 -13.71
C ARG A 176 -29.40 -5.12 -12.34
N VAL A 177 -28.97 -4.15 -11.54
CA VAL A 177 -29.63 -3.82 -10.28
C VAL A 177 -30.78 -2.85 -10.57
N PRO A 178 -32.04 -3.19 -10.19
CA PRO A 178 -33.19 -2.32 -10.36
C PRO A 178 -33.01 -0.97 -9.67
N ASP A 179 -33.57 0.09 -10.26
CA ASP A 179 -33.47 1.45 -9.71
C ASP A 179 -34.04 1.56 -8.29
N SER A 180 -35.11 0.80 -7.98
CA SER A 180 -35.69 0.73 -6.64
C SER A 180 -34.75 0.15 -5.56
N ARG A 181 -33.66 -0.51 -5.96
CA ARG A 181 -32.64 -1.08 -5.07
C ARG A 181 -31.34 -0.27 -5.06
N ARG A 182 -31.29 0.87 -5.76
CA ARG A 182 -30.15 1.79 -5.70
C ARG A 182 -29.99 2.32 -4.28
N VAL A 183 -28.74 2.34 -3.82
CA VAL A 183 -28.42 2.60 -2.40
C VAL A 183 -27.97 4.04 -2.23
N ARG A 184 -28.50 4.75 -1.24
CA ARG A 184 -27.99 6.07 -0.83
C ARG A 184 -26.70 5.91 -0.05
N VAL A 185 -25.62 6.48 -0.57
CA VAL A 185 -24.26 6.32 -0.03
C VAL A 185 -23.71 7.67 0.37
N LEU A 186 -23.12 7.74 1.55
CA LEU A 186 -22.47 8.93 2.05
C LEU A 186 -21.03 8.61 2.44
N ARG A 187 -20.13 9.56 2.13
CA ARG A 187 -18.77 9.51 2.63
C ARG A 187 -18.59 10.50 3.77
N LEU A 188 -18.10 10.03 4.92
CA LEU A 188 -17.61 10.90 5.99
C LEU A 188 -16.14 11.23 5.75
N MET A 189 -15.81 12.53 5.85
CA MET A 189 -14.44 13.05 5.66
C MET A 189 -13.69 13.20 6.99
N SER A 190 -14.38 12.98 8.12
CA SER A 190 -13.84 13.13 9.47
C SER A 190 -14.50 12.13 10.42
N ASP A 191 -13.78 11.75 11.47
CA ASP A 191 -14.27 10.98 12.62
C ASP A 191 -14.67 11.87 13.81
N LYS A 192 -14.71 13.19 13.61
CA LYS A 192 -15.07 14.18 14.65
C LYS A 192 -16.15 15.15 14.25
N GLN A 193 -16.15 15.54 12.98
CA GLN A 193 -17.11 16.49 12.44
C GLN A 193 -17.97 15.80 11.41
N MET A 194 -19.25 16.17 11.38
CA MET A 194 -20.16 15.74 10.33
C MET A 194 -19.88 16.57 9.07
N VAL A 195 -18.83 16.15 8.35
CA VAL A 195 -18.37 16.75 7.11
C VAL A 195 -18.27 15.70 6.00
N VAL A 196 -18.66 16.09 4.80
CA VAL A 196 -18.76 15.24 3.61
C VAL A 196 -18.10 15.92 2.40
N PRO A 197 -17.82 15.22 1.30
CA PRO A 197 -17.41 15.88 0.07
C PRO A 197 -18.54 16.73 -0.52
N GLY A 198 -18.21 17.88 -1.12
CA GLY A 198 -19.17 18.71 -1.86
C GLY A 198 -19.71 18.01 -3.12
N ASP A 199 -20.77 18.55 -3.70
CA ASP A 199 -21.50 17.93 -4.82
C ASP A 199 -20.63 17.73 -6.09
N ASP A 200 -19.58 18.56 -6.23
CA ASP A 200 -18.59 18.59 -7.32
C ASP A 200 -17.35 17.70 -7.08
N SER A 201 -17.26 17.03 -5.93
CA SER A 201 -16.13 16.17 -5.61
C SER A 201 -16.07 14.87 -6.44
N PHE A 202 -14.86 14.45 -6.83
CA PHE A 202 -14.60 13.15 -7.48
C PHE A 202 -15.06 11.95 -6.65
N GLN A 203 -15.24 12.13 -5.35
CA GLN A 203 -15.61 11.07 -4.42
C GLN A 203 -17.12 10.81 -4.49
N ASN A 204 -17.90 11.83 -4.82
CA ASN A 204 -19.29 11.67 -5.20
C ASN A 204 -19.42 11.11 -6.63
N ASP A 205 -18.48 11.40 -7.55
CA ASP A 205 -18.43 10.69 -8.84
C ASP A 205 -18.14 9.19 -8.64
N TYR A 206 -17.19 8.80 -7.79
CA TYR A 206 -16.95 7.39 -7.45
C TYR A 206 -18.21 6.68 -6.94
N ILE A 207 -19.02 7.34 -6.09
CA ILE A 207 -20.30 6.80 -5.61
C ILE A 207 -21.25 6.56 -6.79
N ARG A 208 -21.41 7.53 -7.70
CA ARG A 208 -22.28 7.40 -8.88
C ARG A 208 -21.81 6.27 -9.79
N GLN A 209 -20.52 6.17 -10.07
CA GLN A 209 -19.94 5.13 -10.93
C GLN A 209 -20.07 3.72 -10.31
N ALA A 210 -20.07 3.63 -8.98
CA ALA A 210 -20.36 2.39 -8.25
C ALA A 210 -21.86 2.03 -8.22
N GLY A 211 -22.73 2.88 -8.79
CA GLY A 211 -24.17 2.72 -8.80
C GLY A 211 -24.86 3.19 -7.53
N GLY A 212 -24.18 3.91 -6.65
CA GLY A 212 -24.78 4.54 -5.47
C GLY A 212 -25.38 5.91 -5.80
N ILE A 213 -26.20 6.41 -4.89
CA ILE A 213 -26.77 7.75 -4.94
C ILE A 213 -26.03 8.59 -3.89
N PRO A 214 -25.17 9.56 -4.26
CA PRO A 214 -24.55 10.47 -3.30
C PRO A 214 -25.54 11.55 -2.83
N PRO A 215 -25.26 12.28 -1.73
CA PRO A 215 -26.05 13.45 -1.37
C PRO A 215 -25.93 14.56 -2.42
N CYS A 216 -26.95 15.40 -2.49
CA CYS A 216 -26.98 16.62 -3.30
C CYS A 216 -27.35 17.77 -2.35
N LEU A 217 -26.34 18.41 -1.77
CA LEU A 217 -26.51 19.38 -0.69
C LEU A 217 -26.59 20.84 -1.18
N GLY A 218 -26.33 21.08 -2.47
CA GLY A 218 -26.17 22.44 -3.01
C GLY A 218 -24.87 23.10 -2.56
N LYS A 219 -23.89 22.32 -2.07
CA LYS A 219 -22.62 22.79 -1.51
C LYS A 219 -21.47 22.26 -2.36
N LYS A 220 -20.45 23.08 -2.61
CA LYS A 220 -19.27 22.75 -3.42
C LYS A 220 -17.99 22.80 -2.59
N GLY A 221 -16.97 22.06 -3.03
CA GLY A 221 -15.64 22.05 -2.44
C GLY A 221 -15.23 20.70 -1.82
N ALA A 222 -13.96 20.59 -1.44
CA ALA A 222 -13.36 19.33 -1.00
C ALA A 222 -13.99 18.75 0.28
N ILE A 223 -14.40 19.61 1.22
CA ILE A 223 -15.01 19.24 2.50
C ILE A 223 -16.08 20.29 2.84
N VAL A 224 -17.32 19.84 3.07
CA VAL A 224 -18.47 20.69 3.43
C VAL A 224 -19.20 20.14 4.66
N PRO A 225 -19.73 20.99 5.56
CA PRO A 225 -20.52 20.54 6.70
C PRO A 225 -21.89 20.00 6.25
N ILE A 226 -22.34 18.91 6.86
CA ILE A 226 -23.71 18.41 6.73
C ILE A 226 -24.50 18.74 8.00
N THR A 227 -25.70 19.28 7.84
CA THR A 227 -26.60 19.58 8.94
C THR A 227 -27.41 18.34 9.35
N PHE A 228 -27.99 18.35 10.54
CA PHE A 228 -28.90 17.29 10.99
C PHE A 228 -30.07 17.07 10.02
N SER A 229 -30.67 18.16 9.51
CA SER A 229 -31.81 18.07 8.60
C SER A 229 -31.40 17.45 7.26
N GLU A 230 -30.27 17.87 6.67
CA GLU A 230 -29.74 17.26 5.45
C GLU A 230 -29.40 15.78 5.65
N TRP A 231 -28.82 15.42 6.79
CA TRP A 231 -28.49 14.03 7.14
C TRP A 231 -29.73 13.14 7.25
N GLN A 232 -30.76 13.63 7.95
CA GLN A 232 -32.03 12.90 8.13
C GLN A 232 -32.82 12.83 6.82
N GLN A 233 -32.84 13.91 6.03
CA GLN A 233 -33.52 13.95 4.74
C GLN A 233 -32.86 13.02 3.73
N PHE A 234 -31.52 13.02 3.68
CA PHE A 234 -30.79 12.11 2.81
C PHE A 234 -30.90 10.65 3.30
N ASN A 235 -30.93 10.43 4.62
CA ASN A 235 -31.04 9.11 5.26
C ASN A 235 -30.10 8.07 4.60
N PRO A 236 -28.76 8.20 4.75
CA PRO A 236 -27.82 7.30 4.11
C PRO A 236 -28.09 5.84 4.50
N GLN A 237 -27.95 4.94 3.54
CA GLN A 237 -28.08 3.49 3.73
C GLN A 237 -26.73 2.80 3.85
N VAL A 238 -25.69 3.45 3.34
CA VAL A 238 -24.29 3.05 3.50
C VAL A 238 -23.47 4.30 3.82
N ILE A 239 -22.62 4.20 4.84
CA ILE A 239 -21.60 5.19 5.14
C ILE A 239 -20.24 4.57 4.87
N PHE A 240 -19.32 5.32 4.27
CA PHE A 240 -17.92 4.93 4.25
C PHE A 240 -16.95 6.04 4.66
N THR A 241 -15.78 5.64 5.16
CA THR A 241 -14.69 6.53 5.63
C THR A 241 -13.31 6.07 5.14
N CYS A 242 -12.29 6.92 5.25
CA CYS A 242 -10.87 6.63 5.02
C CYS A 242 -10.04 6.94 6.26
N GLY A 243 -8.98 6.19 6.52
CA GLY A 243 -7.90 6.56 7.47
C GLY A 243 -8.25 6.56 8.97
N SER A 244 -9.47 6.91 9.34
CA SER A 244 -9.94 7.04 10.72
C SER A 244 -10.09 5.69 11.42
N ASP A 245 -10.07 5.74 12.76
CA ASP A 245 -10.51 4.63 13.59
C ASP A 245 -12.02 4.44 13.37
N LEU A 246 -12.41 3.27 12.85
CA LEU A 246 -13.81 2.96 12.59
C LEU A 246 -14.64 3.10 13.87
N LYS A 247 -14.06 2.78 15.04
CA LYS A 247 -14.72 2.95 16.34
C LYS A 247 -15.01 4.42 16.66
N GLN A 248 -14.17 5.36 16.21
CA GLN A 248 -14.42 6.79 16.40
C GLN A 248 -15.54 7.29 15.48
N VAL A 249 -15.55 6.84 14.22
CA VAL A 249 -16.65 7.15 13.29
C VAL A 249 -17.98 6.59 13.80
N GLU A 250 -17.99 5.35 14.30
CA GLU A 250 -19.17 4.74 14.93
C GLU A 250 -19.67 5.58 16.11
N LYS A 251 -18.77 6.01 17.02
CA LYS A 251 -19.12 6.90 18.13
C LYS A 251 -19.69 8.23 17.66
N LEU A 252 -19.13 8.83 16.60
CA LEU A 252 -19.60 10.09 16.03
C LEU A 252 -21.05 9.96 15.54
N VAL A 253 -21.35 8.91 14.77
CA VAL A 253 -22.68 8.73 14.18
C VAL A 253 -23.70 8.11 15.14
N GLN A 254 -23.27 7.57 16.28
CA GLN A 254 -24.13 7.09 17.37
C GLN A 254 -24.66 8.22 18.28
N GLN A 255 -24.23 9.47 18.07
CA GLN A 255 -24.75 10.59 18.83
C GLN A 255 -26.26 10.79 18.56
N PRO A 256 -27.04 11.24 19.57
CA PRO A 256 -28.47 11.54 19.39
C PRO A 256 -28.73 12.44 18.19
N GLY A 257 -29.72 12.07 17.36
CA GLY A 257 -30.06 12.75 16.12
C GLY A 257 -29.37 12.19 14.87
N TRP A 258 -28.11 11.74 14.97
CA TRP A 258 -27.36 11.17 13.84
C TRP A 258 -27.61 9.66 13.67
N GLN A 259 -27.86 8.94 14.77
CA GLN A 259 -27.97 7.48 14.78
C GLN A 259 -29.22 6.90 14.08
N GLU A 260 -30.21 7.76 13.76
CA GLU A 260 -31.54 7.34 13.30
C GLU A 260 -31.58 6.93 11.82
N VAL A 261 -30.49 7.15 11.09
CA VAL A 261 -30.42 6.81 9.66
C VAL A 261 -30.17 5.32 9.44
N GLU A 262 -30.60 4.83 8.28
CA GLU A 262 -30.60 3.40 7.96
C GLU A 262 -29.21 2.76 8.05
N ALA A 263 -28.17 3.46 7.58
CA ALA A 263 -26.79 2.98 7.61
C ALA A 263 -26.32 2.65 9.03
N VAL A 264 -26.64 3.50 10.03
CA VAL A 264 -26.21 3.30 11.42
C VAL A 264 -27.01 2.18 12.06
N ARG A 265 -28.34 2.19 11.89
CA ARG A 265 -29.23 1.15 12.44
C ARG A 265 -28.91 -0.26 11.90
N GLN A 266 -28.47 -0.36 10.65
CA GLN A 266 -28.10 -1.63 10.01
C GLN A 266 -26.61 -1.97 10.12
N GLY A 267 -25.79 -1.11 10.75
CA GLY A 267 -24.34 -1.31 10.87
C GLY A 267 -23.60 -1.31 9.51
N ARG A 268 -24.12 -0.61 8.50
CA ARG A 268 -23.53 -0.52 7.15
C ARG A 268 -22.52 0.62 7.05
N ILE A 269 -21.50 0.58 7.91
CA ILE A 269 -20.41 1.55 7.98
C ILE A 269 -19.11 0.84 7.57
N TYR A 270 -18.49 1.31 6.49
CA TYR A 270 -17.33 0.65 5.90
C TYR A 270 -16.09 1.55 5.93
N ARG A 271 -14.92 0.94 6.12
CA ARG A 271 -13.62 1.62 6.03
C ARG A 271 -12.89 1.15 4.79
N PHE A 272 -12.41 2.10 3.99
CA PHE A 272 -11.54 1.84 2.85
C PHE A 272 -10.18 2.54 3.02
N PRO A 273 -9.13 2.07 2.32
CA PRO A 273 -7.83 2.74 2.32
C PRO A 273 -7.91 4.20 1.87
N CYS A 274 -7.08 5.07 2.45
CA CYS A 274 -6.96 6.48 2.05
C CYS A 274 -6.51 6.60 0.60
N GLU A 275 -5.61 5.73 0.18
CA GLU A 275 -5.01 5.72 -1.15
C GLU A 275 -6.07 5.52 -2.26
N LEU A 276 -7.17 4.83 -1.93
CA LEU A 276 -8.26 4.55 -2.86
C LEU A 276 -9.38 5.60 -2.85
N THR A 277 -9.55 6.29 -1.71
CA THR A 277 -10.70 7.18 -1.48
C THR A 277 -10.31 8.65 -1.45
N CYS A 278 -9.13 8.94 -0.92
CA CYS A 278 -8.62 10.28 -0.61
C CYS A 278 -7.69 10.79 -1.74
N ARG A 279 -7.40 9.99 -2.77
CA ARG A 279 -6.52 10.33 -3.90
C ARG A 279 -7.22 10.11 -5.25
N ALA A 280 -7.20 11.12 -6.10
CA ALA A 280 -7.65 11.03 -7.49
C ALA A 280 -6.48 10.52 -8.35
N SER A 281 -6.45 9.23 -8.65
CA SER A 281 -5.25 8.54 -9.18
C SER A 281 -5.61 7.26 -9.96
N VAL A 282 -4.61 6.48 -10.35
CA VAL A 282 -4.70 5.25 -11.17
C VAL A 282 -5.60 4.16 -10.58
N HIS A 283 -5.94 4.25 -9.29
CA HIS A 283 -6.75 3.26 -8.58
C HIS A 283 -8.27 3.51 -8.62
N ALA A 284 -8.73 4.55 -9.34
CA ALA A 284 -10.15 4.91 -9.41
C ALA A 284 -11.06 3.73 -9.78
N GLY A 285 -10.70 2.96 -10.81
CA GLY A 285 -11.46 1.78 -11.25
C GLY A 285 -11.48 0.65 -10.23
N ASP A 286 -10.41 0.48 -9.45
CA ASP A 286 -10.33 -0.53 -8.38
C ASP A 286 -11.25 -0.18 -7.21
N PHE A 287 -11.25 1.10 -6.81
CA PHE A 287 -12.12 1.56 -5.74
C PHE A 287 -13.60 1.49 -6.14
N VAL A 288 -13.96 1.95 -7.34
CA VAL A 288 -15.34 1.86 -7.86
C VAL A 288 -15.83 0.41 -7.89
N ALA A 289 -14.97 -0.51 -8.34
CA ALA A 289 -15.32 -1.93 -8.36
C ALA A 289 -15.53 -2.51 -6.96
N TRP A 290 -14.66 -2.16 -6.01
CA TRP A 290 -14.79 -2.63 -4.64
C TRP A 290 -16.04 -2.04 -3.97
N LEU A 291 -16.26 -0.73 -4.09
CA LEU A 291 -17.43 -0.05 -3.55
C LEU A 291 -18.72 -0.66 -4.12
N ALA A 292 -18.83 -0.85 -5.44
CA ALA A 292 -20.02 -1.43 -6.05
C ALA A 292 -20.32 -2.84 -5.53
N ALA A 293 -19.29 -3.68 -5.37
CA ALA A 293 -19.46 -5.02 -4.79
C ALA A 293 -19.87 -4.99 -3.32
N THR A 294 -19.42 -4.00 -2.54
CA THR A 294 -19.89 -3.77 -1.16
C THR A 294 -21.36 -3.32 -1.12
N LEU A 295 -21.77 -2.42 -2.03
CA LEU A 295 -23.15 -1.94 -2.09
C LEU A 295 -24.14 -3.04 -2.49
N TYR A 296 -23.74 -3.89 -3.45
CA TYR A 296 -24.59 -4.85 -4.15
C TYR A 296 -24.12 -6.30 -3.99
N LEU A 297 -23.62 -6.64 -2.79
CA LEU A 297 -23.03 -7.95 -2.48
C LEU A 297 -23.86 -9.14 -2.97
N LYS A 298 -25.16 -9.17 -2.63
CA LYS A 298 -26.06 -10.28 -2.99
C LYS A 298 -26.26 -10.37 -4.51
N ASP A 299 -26.41 -9.22 -5.18
CA ASP A 299 -26.57 -9.17 -6.63
C ASP A 299 -25.32 -9.64 -7.37
N PHE A 300 -24.14 -9.25 -6.88
CA PHE A 300 -22.86 -9.63 -7.48
C PHE A 300 -22.52 -11.10 -7.21
N ALA A 301 -22.99 -11.66 -6.09
CA ALA A 301 -22.85 -13.07 -5.76
C ALA A 301 -23.81 -13.99 -6.56
N ASP A 302 -24.95 -13.48 -7.03
CA ASP A 302 -25.93 -14.27 -7.77
C ASP A 302 -25.38 -14.70 -9.15
N PRO A 303 -25.26 -16.02 -9.42
CA PRO A 303 -24.83 -16.50 -10.73
C PRO A 303 -25.68 -16.00 -11.92
N LYS A 304 -26.95 -15.66 -11.71
CA LYS A 304 -27.84 -15.10 -12.75
C LYS A 304 -27.39 -13.71 -13.22
N ASN A 305 -26.68 -12.98 -12.36
CA ASN A 305 -26.19 -11.64 -12.65
C ASN A 305 -24.75 -11.62 -13.18
N ARG A 306 -24.17 -12.80 -13.49
CA ARG A 306 -22.87 -12.88 -14.15
C ARG A 306 -22.98 -12.35 -15.59
N LEU A 307 -22.00 -11.54 -15.96
CA LEU A 307 -21.89 -10.98 -17.32
C LEU A 307 -21.08 -11.92 -18.22
N ARG A 308 -20.10 -12.58 -17.64
CA ARG A 308 -19.05 -13.32 -18.34
C ARG A 308 -18.89 -14.69 -17.70
N SER A 309 -18.57 -15.70 -18.51
CA SER A 309 -18.29 -17.05 -18.02
C SER A 309 -16.98 -17.10 -17.22
N ASP A 310 -16.94 -18.00 -16.24
CA ASP A 310 -15.69 -18.30 -15.54
C ASP A 310 -14.77 -19.11 -16.47
N GLN A 311 -13.52 -18.69 -16.65
CA GLN A 311 -12.57 -19.37 -17.52
C GLN A 311 -11.11 -19.00 -17.20
N VAL A 312 -10.18 -19.85 -17.61
CA VAL A 312 -8.75 -19.48 -17.65
C VAL A 312 -8.54 -18.50 -18.80
N LEU A 313 -7.87 -17.38 -18.52
CA LEU A 313 -7.55 -16.34 -19.51
C LEU A 313 -6.14 -16.52 -20.07
N ALA A 314 -5.17 -16.72 -19.18
CA ALA A 314 -3.75 -16.88 -19.55
C ALA A 314 -2.99 -17.61 -18.45
N SER A 315 -1.84 -18.19 -18.79
CA SER A 315 -0.92 -18.77 -17.82
C SER A 315 0.52 -18.42 -18.16
N GLU A 316 1.28 -18.07 -17.15
CA GLU A 316 2.71 -17.79 -17.24
C GLU A 316 3.47 -18.89 -16.52
N ALA A 317 4.47 -19.48 -17.17
CA ALA A 317 5.26 -20.57 -16.61
C ALA A 317 6.19 -20.06 -15.50
N LEU A 318 6.34 -20.86 -14.45
CA LEU A 318 7.32 -20.66 -13.39
C LEU A 318 8.28 -21.85 -13.37
N THR A 319 9.58 -21.57 -13.40
CA THR A 319 10.61 -22.61 -13.36
C THR A 319 10.90 -23.01 -11.92
N LEU A 320 10.68 -24.28 -11.59
CA LEU A 320 11.12 -24.91 -10.34
C LEU A 320 11.99 -26.11 -10.68
N ASP A 321 13.28 -26.06 -10.33
CA ASP A 321 14.23 -27.15 -10.58
C ASP A 321 14.07 -28.26 -9.54
N LEU A 322 12.96 -29.01 -9.66
CA LEU A 322 12.56 -30.12 -8.81
C LEU A 322 12.04 -31.27 -9.70
N PRO A 323 12.70 -32.45 -9.73
CA PRO A 323 12.39 -33.51 -10.70
C PRO A 323 10.95 -34.05 -10.66
N TYR A 324 10.28 -33.94 -9.52
CA TYR A 324 8.92 -34.43 -9.29
C TYR A 324 7.83 -33.39 -9.62
N VAL A 325 8.22 -32.13 -9.86
CA VAL A 325 7.33 -31.09 -10.39
C VAL A 325 7.17 -31.31 -11.89
N ARG A 326 5.92 -31.42 -12.35
CA ARG A 326 5.58 -31.53 -13.77
C ARG A 326 5.60 -30.16 -14.42
N GLN A 327 4.96 -29.19 -13.77
CA GLN A 327 4.91 -27.79 -14.19
C GLN A 327 4.51 -26.91 -13.00
N ALA A 328 4.98 -25.68 -12.98
CA ALA A 328 4.47 -24.62 -12.12
C ALA A 328 4.12 -23.40 -12.97
N ARG A 329 3.06 -22.68 -12.57
CA ARG A 329 2.56 -21.52 -13.32
C ARG A 329 1.77 -20.56 -12.45
N VAL A 330 1.73 -19.29 -12.84
CA VAL A 330 0.74 -18.33 -12.38
C VAL A 330 -0.33 -18.20 -13.45
N THR A 331 -1.58 -18.49 -13.08
CA THR A 331 -2.71 -18.56 -14.01
C THR A 331 -3.72 -17.48 -13.71
N ARG A 332 -3.94 -16.62 -14.71
CA ARG A 332 -5.01 -15.63 -14.72
C ARG A 332 -6.30 -16.30 -15.15
N SER A 333 -7.34 -16.15 -14.34
CA SER A 333 -8.67 -16.67 -14.60
C SER A 333 -9.70 -15.56 -14.39
N ARG A 334 -10.79 -15.60 -15.15
CA ARG A 334 -11.98 -14.84 -14.82
C ARG A 334 -12.86 -15.69 -13.92
N ILE A 335 -13.19 -15.19 -12.74
CA ILE A 335 -14.09 -15.85 -11.79
C ILE A 335 -14.98 -14.76 -11.19
N MET A 336 -16.30 -14.97 -11.23
CA MET A 336 -17.28 -13.95 -10.78
C MET A 336 -17.14 -12.62 -11.54
N ASP A 337 -16.88 -12.68 -12.85
CA ASP A 337 -16.60 -11.54 -13.76
C ASP A 337 -15.25 -10.82 -13.57
N PHE A 338 -14.57 -11.01 -12.44
CA PHE A 338 -13.31 -10.36 -12.11
C PHE A 338 -12.10 -11.23 -12.47
N GLU A 339 -10.98 -10.59 -12.81
CA GLU A 339 -9.70 -11.28 -13.00
C GLU A 339 -9.12 -11.69 -11.64
N GLN A 340 -8.74 -12.95 -11.53
CA GLN A 340 -8.15 -13.59 -10.36
C GLN A 340 -6.88 -14.33 -10.79
N LYS A 341 -5.95 -14.56 -9.85
CA LYS A 341 -4.63 -15.12 -10.18
C LYS A 341 -4.32 -16.31 -9.27
N SER A 342 -3.85 -17.41 -9.83
CA SER A 342 -3.58 -18.63 -9.05
C SER A 342 -2.19 -19.15 -9.33
N LEU A 343 -1.36 -19.30 -8.30
CA LEU A 343 -0.19 -20.16 -8.37
C LEU A 343 -0.68 -21.61 -8.41
N VAL A 344 -0.23 -22.37 -9.41
CA VAL A 344 -0.58 -23.78 -9.58
C VAL A 344 0.68 -24.59 -9.83
N ILE A 345 0.94 -25.58 -8.99
CA ILE A 345 2.08 -26.48 -9.07
C ILE A 345 1.55 -27.90 -9.22
N ASP A 346 1.81 -28.50 -10.39
CA ASP A 346 1.43 -29.87 -10.70
C ASP A 346 2.61 -30.81 -10.48
N PHE A 347 2.34 -31.97 -9.90
CA PHE A 347 3.33 -33.03 -9.68
C PHE A 347 3.21 -34.14 -10.72
N LYS A 348 4.33 -34.82 -11.00
CA LYS A 348 4.38 -36.00 -11.89
C LYS A 348 3.75 -37.23 -11.24
N THR A 349 3.91 -37.35 -9.92
CA THR A 349 3.40 -38.46 -9.10
C THR A 349 2.69 -37.89 -7.88
N PRO A 350 1.69 -38.58 -7.31
CA PRO A 350 1.05 -38.15 -6.07
C PRO A 350 2.06 -37.96 -4.93
N VAL A 351 1.85 -36.96 -4.08
CA VAL A 351 2.68 -36.64 -2.90
C VAL A 351 1.83 -36.49 -1.65
N ALA A 352 2.46 -36.60 -0.48
CA ALA A 352 1.88 -36.13 0.78
C ALA A 352 2.07 -34.62 0.95
N VAL A 353 1.16 -33.97 1.67
CA VAL A 353 1.29 -32.57 2.11
C VAL A 353 0.78 -32.41 3.54
N ILE A 354 1.29 -31.40 4.24
CA ILE A 354 0.63 -30.84 5.42
C ILE A 354 0.19 -29.41 5.06
N SER A 355 -1.12 -29.16 5.10
CA SER A 355 -1.73 -27.85 4.90
C SER A 355 -2.27 -27.34 6.23
N THR A 356 -2.01 -26.09 6.60
CA THR A 356 -2.65 -25.48 7.78
C THR A 356 -4.14 -25.19 7.55
N LEU A 357 -4.58 -25.13 6.29
CA LEU A 357 -5.98 -24.89 5.93
C LEU A 357 -6.80 -26.19 5.85
N GLU A 358 -6.17 -27.31 5.46
CA GLU A 358 -6.87 -28.58 5.19
C GLU A 358 -6.39 -29.76 6.03
N GLY A 359 -5.36 -29.57 6.86
CA GLY A 359 -4.68 -30.64 7.59
C GLY A 359 -3.74 -31.50 6.73
N PRO A 360 -3.27 -32.64 7.25
CA PRO A 360 -2.45 -33.61 6.51
C PRO A 360 -3.27 -34.28 5.40
N ARG A 361 -2.69 -34.38 4.20
CA ARG A 361 -3.32 -35.02 3.04
C ARG A 361 -2.35 -35.88 2.26
N GLN A 362 -2.90 -36.89 1.59
CA GLN A 362 -2.19 -37.87 0.75
C GLN A 362 -2.76 -37.88 -0.66
N GLY A 363 -2.01 -38.40 -1.63
CA GLY A 363 -2.49 -38.55 -2.99
C GLY A 363 -2.61 -37.23 -3.77
N ILE A 364 -1.89 -36.18 -3.34
CA ILE A 364 -2.00 -34.84 -3.94
C ILE A 364 -1.18 -34.77 -5.23
N LEU A 365 -1.81 -34.30 -6.30
CA LEU A 365 -1.21 -34.05 -7.62
C LEU A 365 -1.05 -32.56 -7.92
N THR A 366 -1.73 -31.70 -7.17
CA THR A 366 -1.64 -30.26 -7.36
C THR A 366 -1.67 -29.53 -6.03
N VAL A 367 -0.74 -28.60 -5.83
CA VAL A 367 -0.83 -27.57 -4.79
C VAL A 367 -0.93 -26.19 -5.42
N GLY A 368 -1.49 -25.23 -4.69
CA GLY A 368 -1.60 -23.88 -5.19
C GLY A 368 -1.92 -22.83 -4.14
N ASN A 369 -1.92 -21.58 -4.57
CA ASN A 369 -2.34 -20.43 -3.78
C ASN A 369 -3.17 -19.53 -4.69
N HIS A 370 -4.36 -19.15 -4.25
CA HIS A 370 -5.35 -18.45 -5.06
C HIS A 370 -5.60 -17.03 -4.56
N TYR A 371 -5.33 -16.04 -5.39
CA TYR A 371 -5.61 -14.64 -5.12
C TYR A 371 -7.05 -14.27 -5.51
N THR A 372 -7.78 -13.75 -4.51
CA THR A 372 -9.10 -13.13 -4.68
C THR A 372 -8.94 -11.60 -4.61
N PRO A 373 -9.42 -10.83 -5.61
CA PRO A 373 -9.32 -9.36 -5.60
C PRO A 373 -10.36 -8.71 -4.69
N PRO A 374 -10.17 -7.44 -4.27
CA PRO A 374 -11.04 -6.74 -3.31
C PRO A 374 -12.55 -6.77 -3.63
N PRO A 375 -13.01 -6.57 -4.88
CA PRO A 375 -14.43 -6.68 -5.22
C PRO A 375 -15.03 -8.08 -4.95
N CYS A 376 -14.19 -9.11 -4.90
CA CYS A 376 -14.61 -10.48 -4.64
C CYS A 376 -14.52 -10.87 -3.16
N TRP A 377 -13.84 -10.11 -2.29
CA TRP A 377 -13.68 -10.50 -0.88
C TRP A 377 -15.02 -10.71 -0.18
N GLY A 378 -15.91 -9.71 -0.20
CA GLY A 378 -17.23 -9.86 0.41
C GLY A 378 -18.06 -10.99 -0.21
N ILE A 379 -17.96 -11.18 -1.54
CA ILE A 379 -18.67 -12.24 -2.28
C ILE A 379 -18.18 -13.62 -1.81
N SER A 380 -16.88 -13.80 -1.75
CA SER A 380 -16.21 -15.00 -1.26
C SER A 380 -16.63 -15.35 0.17
N HIS A 381 -16.69 -14.36 1.06
CA HIS A 381 -17.12 -14.58 2.45
C HIS A 381 -18.58 -14.99 2.51
N TYR A 382 -19.42 -14.37 1.69
CA TYR A 382 -20.84 -14.67 1.61
C TYR A 382 -21.11 -16.08 1.05
N LEU A 383 -20.34 -16.53 0.06
CA LEU A 383 -20.47 -17.87 -0.52
C LEU A 383 -19.88 -18.97 0.36
N GLY A 384 -18.80 -18.66 1.07
CA GLY A 384 -18.03 -19.57 1.91
C GLY A 384 -16.95 -20.35 1.15
N LEU A 385 -15.86 -20.68 1.86
CA LEU A 385 -14.63 -21.25 1.29
C LEU A 385 -14.87 -22.53 0.46
N ALA A 386 -15.80 -23.38 0.88
CA ALA A 386 -16.10 -24.62 0.15
C ALA A 386 -16.62 -24.38 -1.27
N LYS A 387 -17.50 -23.39 -1.46
CA LYS A 387 -18.06 -23.04 -2.78
C LYS A 387 -17.01 -22.34 -3.65
N ASP A 388 -16.27 -21.41 -3.07
CA ASP A 388 -15.16 -20.73 -3.75
C ASP A 388 -14.12 -21.72 -4.27
N ARG A 389 -13.69 -22.66 -3.41
CA ARG A 389 -12.75 -23.71 -3.78
C ARG A 389 -13.31 -24.61 -4.90
N ALA A 390 -14.58 -25.00 -4.82
CA ALA A 390 -15.21 -25.80 -5.87
C ALA A 390 -15.27 -25.05 -7.20
N GLN A 391 -15.59 -23.75 -7.18
CA GLN A 391 -15.62 -22.90 -8.37
C GLN A 391 -14.23 -22.77 -8.99
N LEU A 392 -13.22 -22.49 -8.18
CA LEU A 392 -11.83 -22.43 -8.62
C LEU A 392 -11.37 -23.74 -9.27
N TYR A 393 -11.62 -24.87 -8.60
CA TYR A 393 -11.18 -26.18 -9.09
C TYR A 393 -11.85 -26.54 -10.41
N ARG A 394 -13.14 -26.19 -10.59
CA ARG A 394 -13.82 -26.34 -11.88
C ARG A 394 -13.13 -25.53 -12.98
N VAL A 395 -12.79 -24.26 -12.71
CA VAL A 395 -12.12 -23.38 -13.69
C VAL A 395 -10.72 -23.89 -14.06
N LEU A 396 -9.96 -24.35 -13.06
CA LEU A 396 -8.62 -24.90 -13.25
C LEU A 396 -8.60 -26.35 -13.75
N LYS A 397 -9.78 -26.97 -13.93
CA LYS A 397 -9.96 -28.39 -14.27
C LYS A 397 -9.22 -29.33 -13.30
N LYS A 398 -9.45 -29.12 -12.01
CA LYS A 398 -8.88 -29.85 -10.87
C LYS A 398 -9.97 -30.55 -10.07
N THR A 399 -9.60 -31.57 -9.29
CA THR A 399 -10.53 -32.28 -8.41
C THR A 399 -10.12 -32.09 -6.95
N GLY A 400 -11.11 -31.95 -6.07
CA GLY A 400 -10.85 -31.69 -4.65
C GLY A 400 -10.05 -32.80 -3.96
N GLN A 401 -10.19 -34.04 -4.41
CA GLN A 401 -9.52 -35.21 -3.82
C GLN A 401 -7.98 -35.14 -3.93
N ASN A 402 -7.45 -34.63 -5.05
CA ASN A 402 -6.01 -34.63 -5.33
C ASN A 402 -5.40 -33.21 -5.41
N THR A 403 -6.13 -32.20 -4.97
CA THR A 403 -5.72 -30.80 -5.05
C THR A 403 -5.83 -30.10 -3.70
N SER A 404 -4.79 -29.36 -3.30
CA SER A 404 -4.74 -28.59 -2.05
C SER A 404 -4.33 -27.14 -2.32
N PHE A 405 -5.21 -26.18 -2.02
CA PHE A 405 -4.96 -24.76 -2.29
C PHE A 405 -5.04 -23.94 -1.01
N LEU A 406 -4.17 -22.94 -0.93
CA LEU A 406 -4.33 -21.78 -0.05
C LEU A 406 -5.11 -20.67 -0.78
N PHE A 407 -5.65 -19.72 -0.03
CA PHE A 407 -6.43 -18.59 -0.53
C PHE A 407 -5.90 -17.29 0.06
N THR A 408 -5.81 -16.24 -0.75
CA THR A 408 -5.18 -14.98 -0.34
C THR A 408 -5.79 -13.72 -0.93
N GLY A 409 -5.71 -12.63 -0.15
CA GLY A 409 -5.96 -11.27 -0.63
C GLY A 409 -4.71 -10.56 -1.16
N ALA A 410 -3.51 -11.14 -1.03
CA ALA A 410 -2.28 -10.58 -1.60
C ALA A 410 -2.17 -10.94 -3.09
N ASP A 411 -1.85 -9.97 -3.94
CA ASP A 411 -1.86 -10.16 -5.39
C ASP A 411 -0.74 -11.12 -5.81
N MET A 412 -1.08 -12.15 -6.57
CA MET A 412 -0.12 -13.14 -7.07
C MET A 412 0.93 -12.54 -8.03
N ALA A 413 0.70 -11.35 -8.59
CA ALA A 413 1.73 -10.60 -9.30
C ALA A 413 2.91 -10.20 -8.38
N ASN A 414 2.68 -10.15 -7.07
CA ASN A 414 3.68 -9.87 -6.05
C ASN A 414 4.26 -11.14 -5.41
N LEU A 415 4.03 -12.32 -6.01
CA LEU A 415 4.58 -13.59 -5.54
C LEU A 415 6.12 -13.50 -5.42
N SER A 416 6.61 -13.88 -4.25
CA SER A 416 8.03 -14.12 -4.02
C SER A 416 8.34 -15.59 -4.21
N VAL A 417 9.40 -15.92 -4.95
CA VAL A 417 9.89 -17.29 -5.15
C VAL A 417 11.34 -17.33 -4.72
N GLN A 418 11.58 -17.80 -3.51
CA GLN A 418 12.92 -17.87 -2.93
C GLN A 418 13.48 -19.28 -2.99
N GLN A 419 14.75 -19.38 -3.34
CA GLN A 419 15.50 -20.63 -3.36
C GLN A 419 16.67 -20.54 -2.38
N SER A 420 16.81 -21.54 -1.51
CA SER A 420 17.99 -21.73 -0.67
C SER A 420 18.63 -23.08 -0.98
N THR A 421 19.96 -23.10 -1.11
CA THR A 421 20.72 -24.30 -1.47
C THR A 421 21.89 -24.58 -0.54
N PHE A 422 22.19 -25.86 -0.30
CA PHE A 422 23.43 -26.29 0.33
C PHE A 422 23.86 -27.64 -0.25
N LYS A 423 25.01 -27.67 -0.94
CA LYS A 423 25.39 -28.80 -1.79
C LYS A 423 24.23 -29.16 -2.73
N ASP A 424 23.80 -30.42 -2.72
CA ASP A 424 22.69 -30.88 -3.56
C ASP A 424 21.31 -30.60 -2.95
N ILE A 425 21.19 -30.11 -1.71
CA ILE A 425 19.89 -29.81 -1.09
C ILE A 425 19.36 -28.48 -1.63
N LYS A 426 18.11 -28.49 -2.11
CA LYS A 426 17.38 -27.33 -2.61
C LYS A 426 16.04 -27.19 -1.88
N VAL A 427 15.76 -25.98 -1.41
CA VAL A 427 14.48 -25.59 -0.80
C VAL A 427 13.91 -24.41 -1.55
N TYR A 428 12.63 -24.49 -1.90
CA TYR A 428 11.86 -23.39 -2.46
C TYR A 428 10.80 -22.93 -1.45
N ALA A 429 10.68 -21.63 -1.26
CA ALA A 429 9.58 -20.98 -0.56
C ALA A 429 8.85 -20.03 -1.53
N LEU A 430 7.60 -20.34 -1.84
CA LEU A 430 6.73 -19.50 -2.64
C LEU A 430 5.79 -18.76 -1.70
N VAL A 431 5.92 -17.44 -1.64
CA VAL A 431 5.34 -16.61 -0.58
C VAL A 431 4.52 -15.47 -1.18
N THR A 432 3.27 -15.35 -0.73
CA THR A 432 2.51 -14.10 -0.85
C THR A 432 2.36 -13.51 0.54
N ALA A 433 2.45 -12.19 0.68
CA ALA A 433 2.33 -11.52 1.97
C ALA A 433 1.72 -10.13 1.79
N GLY A 434 0.87 -9.73 2.71
CA GLY A 434 0.29 -8.39 2.81
C GLY A 434 -0.02 -8.08 4.26
N VAL A 435 0.36 -6.89 4.72
CA VAL A 435 0.38 -6.54 6.16
C VAL A 435 -0.36 -5.23 6.48
N GLU A 436 -0.86 -4.51 5.48
CA GLU A 436 -1.62 -3.28 5.70
C GLU A 436 -3.08 -3.60 6.04
N GLY A 437 -3.49 -3.26 7.27
CA GLY A 437 -4.88 -3.31 7.72
C GLY A 437 -5.34 -4.63 8.34
N ASN A 438 -4.49 -5.65 8.38
CA ASN A 438 -4.80 -7.00 8.88
C ASN A 438 -3.68 -7.66 9.70
N ALA A 439 -2.53 -6.99 9.86
CA ALA A 439 -1.41 -7.51 10.65
C ALA A 439 -1.78 -7.57 12.13
N LEU A 440 -1.44 -8.67 12.80
CA LEU A 440 -1.88 -8.93 14.18
C LEU A 440 -0.74 -9.48 15.04
N ARG A 441 -0.77 -9.10 16.33
CA ARG A 441 -0.07 -9.74 17.42
C ARG A 441 -0.97 -10.83 17.99
N LEU A 442 -0.76 -12.07 17.56
CA LEU A 442 -1.64 -13.20 17.89
C LEU A 442 -1.86 -13.38 19.42
N SER A 443 -0.87 -13.01 20.23
CA SER A 443 -0.92 -13.15 21.69
C SER A 443 -1.63 -12.00 22.43
N GLN A 444 -2.10 -10.97 21.74
CA GLN A 444 -2.65 -9.74 22.37
C GLN A 444 -3.88 -9.21 21.65
N ASP A 445 -3.88 -9.22 20.32
CA ASP A 445 -4.97 -8.67 19.53
C ASP A 445 -6.17 -9.63 19.47
N GLU A 446 -7.37 -9.05 19.39
CA GLU A 446 -8.60 -9.82 19.25
C GLU A 446 -8.72 -10.43 17.84
N GLY A 447 -8.93 -11.74 17.78
CA GLY A 447 -9.19 -12.45 16.54
C GLY A 447 -10.60 -12.21 16.04
N ARG A 448 -10.74 -12.04 14.71
CA ARG A 448 -12.05 -12.07 14.02
C ARG A 448 -12.24 -13.45 13.38
N PHE A 449 -13.48 -13.91 13.25
CA PHE A 449 -13.79 -15.17 12.57
C PHE A 449 -13.62 -14.99 11.05
N TYR A 450 -12.41 -15.23 10.54
CA TYR A 450 -12.07 -15.12 9.12
C TYR A 450 -10.94 -16.09 8.76
N GLU A 451 -11.07 -16.82 7.64
CA GLU A 451 -10.17 -17.95 7.29
C GLU A 451 -9.17 -17.68 6.12
N PRO A 452 -9.49 -16.90 5.06
CA PRO A 452 -8.57 -16.67 3.93
C PRO A 452 -7.32 -15.84 4.28
N GLY A 453 -6.14 -16.40 3.95
CA GLY A 453 -4.81 -15.99 4.38
C GLY A 453 -4.10 -14.89 3.62
N THR A 454 -3.49 -13.93 4.31
CA THR A 454 -2.73 -12.88 3.60
C THR A 454 -1.24 -13.21 3.48
N ILE A 455 -0.64 -13.85 4.49
CA ILE A 455 0.69 -14.45 4.39
C ILE A 455 0.56 -15.95 4.14
N ASN A 456 0.78 -16.36 2.91
CA ASN A 456 0.71 -17.77 2.51
C ASN A 456 2.08 -18.25 2.02
N ILE A 457 2.49 -19.45 2.46
CA ILE A 457 3.81 -20.03 2.17
C ILE A 457 3.63 -21.45 1.62
N ILE A 458 4.20 -21.75 0.46
CA ILE A 458 4.32 -23.13 -0.05
C ILE A 458 5.80 -23.53 -0.04
N LEU A 459 6.12 -24.62 0.66
CA LEU A 459 7.46 -25.18 0.76
C LEU A 459 7.61 -26.44 -0.10
N LEU A 460 8.64 -26.44 -0.94
CA LEU A 460 9.03 -27.59 -1.76
C LEU A 460 10.53 -27.87 -1.59
N THR A 461 10.92 -29.14 -1.65
CA THR A 461 12.34 -29.54 -1.53
C THR A 461 12.67 -30.70 -2.47
N ASN A 462 13.93 -30.83 -2.87
CA ASN A 462 14.41 -32.01 -3.61
C ASN A 462 14.83 -33.17 -2.68
N CYS A 463 14.36 -33.17 -1.44
CA CYS A 463 14.49 -34.26 -0.49
C CYS A 463 13.09 -34.79 -0.15
N ARG A 464 13.02 -36.03 0.38
CA ARG A 464 11.77 -36.58 0.91
C ARG A 464 11.67 -36.30 2.41
N LEU A 465 10.81 -35.38 2.81
CA LEU A 465 10.54 -35.07 4.21
C LEU A 465 9.66 -36.16 4.84
N THR A 466 10.05 -36.71 5.98
CA THR A 466 9.16 -37.56 6.78
C THR A 466 7.98 -36.76 7.33
N PRO A 467 6.88 -37.40 7.79
CA PRO A 467 5.79 -36.70 8.48
C PRO A 467 6.27 -35.83 9.64
N ARG A 468 7.24 -36.31 10.42
CA ARG A 468 7.88 -35.54 11.50
C ARG A 468 8.59 -34.31 10.96
N ALA A 469 9.39 -34.46 9.89
CA ALA A 469 10.10 -33.37 9.25
C ALA A 469 9.14 -32.30 8.69
N MET A 470 8.04 -32.70 8.05
CA MET A 470 7.03 -31.77 7.54
C MET A 470 6.37 -30.96 8.67
N SER A 471 6.02 -31.59 9.80
CA SER A 471 5.48 -30.86 10.96
C SER A 471 6.51 -29.90 11.57
N ARG A 472 7.79 -30.30 11.65
CA ARG A 472 8.88 -29.41 12.10
C ARG A 472 9.12 -28.24 11.15
N ALA A 473 8.92 -28.43 9.85
CA ALA A 473 9.04 -27.36 8.85
C ALA A 473 8.02 -26.24 9.08
N LEU A 474 6.80 -26.54 9.55
CA LEU A 474 5.80 -25.53 9.92
C LEU A 474 6.31 -24.58 11.02
N ILE A 475 7.01 -25.13 12.02
CA ILE A 475 7.61 -24.34 13.11
C ILE A 475 8.70 -23.43 12.55
N ALA A 476 9.65 -23.99 11.80
CA ALA A 476 10.76 -23.22 11.21
C ALA A 476 10.26 -22.09 10.28
N ALA A 477 9.23 -22.37 9.47
CA ALA A 477 8.61 -21.37 8.61
C ALA A 477 7.89 -20.28 9.43
N THR A 478 7.20 -20.64 10.51
CA THR A 478 6.51 -19.68 11.38
C THR A 478 7.50 -18.77 12.11
N GLU A 479 8.59 -19.32 12.64
CA GLU A 479 9.68 -18.55 13.28
C GLU A 479 10.31 -17.57 12.28
N ALA A 480 10.65 -18.04 11.07
CA ALA A 480 11.26 -17.21 10.03
C ALA A 480 10.33 -16.09 9.53
N LYS A 481 9.04 -16.38 9.35
CA LYS A 481 8.03 -15.37 9.03
C LYS A 481 7.94 -14.32 10.12
N THR A 482 7.85 -14.75 11.38
CA THR A 482 7.74 -13.84 12.54
C THR A 482 8.98 -12.95 12.64
N ALA A 483 10.18 -13.51 12.46
CA ALA A 483 11.43 -12.75 12.44
C ALA A 483 11.46 -11.72 11.30
N ALA A 484 10.99 -12.08 10.10
CA ALA A 484 10.89 -11.13 8.99
C ALA A 484 9.98 -9.95 9.30
N LEU A 485 8.82 -10.18 9.93
CA LEU A 485 7.91 -9.13 10.34
C LEU A 485 8.47 -8.25 11.46
N GLN A 486 9.20 -8.85 12.41
CA GLN A 486 9.86 -8.13 13.50
C GLN A 486 10.98 -7.22 12.99
N ASP A 487 11.84 -7.73 12.11
CA ASP A 487 12.94 -6.96 11.51
C ASP A 487 12.44 -5.84 10.59
N LEU A 488 11.28 -6.07 9.95
CA LEU A 488 10.55 -5.04 9.21
C LEU A 488 9.72 -4.14 10.11
N ASP A 489 9.74 -4.28 11.43
CA ASP A 489 8.93 -3.53 12.40
C ASP A 489 7.46 -3.38 11.93
N ILE A 490 6.84 -4.48 11.49
CA ILE A 490 5.43 -4.48 11.09
C ILE A 490 4.57 -4.31 12.34
N ARG A 491 3.70 -3.30 12.35
CA ARG A 491 2.85 -2.96 13.50
C ARG A 491 1.51 -3.69 13.43
N SER A 492 0.95 -3.99 14.61
CA SER A 492 -0.43 -4.47 14.73
C SER A 492 -1.38 -3.45 14.11
N SER A 493 -2.37 -3.94 13.37
CA SER A 493 -3.44 -3.11 12.80
C SER A 493 -4.50 -2.72 13.83
N GLU A 494 -4.53 -3.37 15.00
CA GLU A 494 -5.44 -3.03 16.10
C GLU A 494 -4.76 -2.09 17.10
N HIS A 495 -3.53 -2.43 17.53
CA HIS A 495 -2.77 -1.67 18.52
C HIS A 495 -1.37 -1.27 18.01
N PRO A 496 -1.29 -0.39 16.98
CA PRO A 496 -0.05 -0.12 16.27
C PRO A 496 1.01 0.60 17.13
N LEU A 497 0.61 1.32 18.18
CA LEU A 497 1.53 2.00 19.10
C LEU A 497 2.29 1.03 20.00
N THR A 498 1.70 -0.10 20.34
CA THR A 498 2.19 -0.98 21.41
C THR A 498 2.79 -2.27 20.86
N TYR A 499 2.17 -2.88 19.85
CA TYR A 499 2.52 -4.22 19.41
C TYR A 499 3.09 -4.28 17.99
N GLN A 500 4.19 -5.02 17.87
CA GLN A 500 4.67 -5.56 16.59
C GLN A 500 3.91 -6.83 16.24
N ALA A 501 3.48 -6.94 14.99
CA ALA A 501 2.76 -8.09 14.48
C ALA A 501 3.64 -9.34 14.41
N THR A 502 3.04 -10.50 14.64
CA THR A 502 3.68 -11.82 14.51
C THR A 502 3.22 -12.56 13.25
N GLY A 503 2.23 -12.00 12.56
CA GLY A 503 1.59 -12.58 11.40
C GLY A 503 0.42 -11.73 10.95
N THR A 504 -0.44 -12.30 10.12
CA THR A 504 -1.81 -11.84 9.93
C THR A 504 -2.75 -12.84 10.60
N GLY A 505 -4.00 -12.44 10.85
CA GLY A 505 -4.99 -13.32 11.48
C GLY A 505 -5.34 -14.59 10.68
N THR A 506 -4.73 -14.79 9.50
CA THR A 506 -5.14 -15.78 8.52
C THR A 506 -3.97 -16.52 7.86
N ASP A 507 -2.75 -16.42 8.41
CA ASP A 507 -1.55 -17.00 7.78
C ASP A 507 -1.69 -18.50 7.49
N ASN A 508 -1.28 -18.96 6.30
CA ASN A 508 -1.35 -20.37 5.93
C ASN A 508 -0.07 -20.92 5.30
N ILE A 509 0.21 -22.20 5.52
CA ILE A 509 1.40 -22.90 5.03
C ILE A 509 1.03 -24.26 4.44
N ILE A 510 1.61 -24.59 3.27
CA ILE A 510 1.66 -25.95 2.73
C ILE A 510 3.11 -26.42 2.73
N VAL A 511 3.37 -27.58 3.34
CA VAL A 511 4.64 -28.30 3.22
C VAL A 511 4.44 -29.53 2.35
N VAL A 512 5.18 -29.62 1.25
CA VAL A 512 5.14 -30.77 0.32
C VAL A 512 6.21 -31.78 0.70
N GLU A 513 5.85 -33.08 0.71
CA GLU A 513 6.75 -34.20 1.06
C GLU A 513 8.06 -34.19 0.26
N GLY A 514 7.99 -33.87 -1.03
CA GLY A 514 9.13 -33.91 -1.93
C GLY A 514 9.55 -35.33 -2.34
N ARG A 515 10.66 -35.42 -3.08
CA ARG A 515 11.23 -36.67 -3.59
C ARG A 515 12.75 -36.56 -3.57
N GLY A 516 13.43 -37.64 -3.21
CA GLY A 516 14.90 -37.69 -3.08
C GLY A 516 15.31 -38.36 -1.77
N PRO A 517 16.56 -38.13 -1.31
CA PRO A 517 17.04 -38.62 -0.02
C PRO A 517 16.11 -38.23 1.13
N ALA A 518 15.91 -39.14 2.08
CA ALA A 518 14.99 -38.91 3.20
C ALA A 518 15.61 -37.96 4.23
N ILE A 519 14.82 -36.99 4.71
CA ILE A 519 15.18 -36.07 5.79
C ILE A 519 14.12 -36.17 6.88
N ASP A 520 14.57 -36.47 8.10
CA ASP A 520 13.69 -36.64 9.27
C ASP A 520 13.69 -35.43 10.23
N ASN A 521 14.70 -34.56 10.14
CA ASN A 521 14.84 -33.41 11.03
C ASN A 521 14.91 -32.08 10.26
N VAL A 522 14.02 -31.15 10.63
CA VAL A 522 13.91 -29.78 10.11
C VAL A 522 13.96 -28.75 11.26
N GLY A 523 14.53 -29.10 12.41
CA GLY A 523 14.76 -28.15 13.49
C GLY A 523 15.86 -27.13 13.19
N GLY A 524 15.98 -26.09 14.02
CA GLY A 524 16.96 -25.01 13.83
C GLY A 524 18.43 -25.45 13.78
N HIS A 525 18.77 -26.59 14.37
CA HIS A 525 20.12 -27.18 14.29
C HIS A 525 20.35 -28.05 13.04
N SER A 526 19.34 -28.21 12.19
CA SER A 526 19.43 -28.99 10.96
C SER A 526 19.66 -28.08 9.75
N LYS A 527 20.43 -28.56 8.78
CA LYS A 527 20.64 -27.83 7.53
C LYS A 527 19.32 -27.59 6.78
N MET A 528 18.41 -28.55 6.78
CA MET A 528 17.09 -28.39 6.15
C MET A 528 16.27 -27.28 6.84
N GLY A 529 16.29 -27.23 8.17
CA GLY A 529 15.64 -26.16 8.94
C GLY A 529 16.24 -24.78 8.66
N GLU A 530 17.57 -24.66 8.58
CA GLU A 530 18.26 -23.42 8.19
C GLU A 530 17.82 -22.94 6.79
N LEU A 531 17.81 -23.84 5.79
CA LEU A 531 17.45 -23.49 4.41
C LEU A 531 15.98 -23.07 4.30
N ILE A 532 15.06 -23.77 4.99
CA ILE A 532 13.65 -23.35 5.07
C ILE A 532 13.55 -21.98 5.73
N GLY A 533 14.21 -21.78 6.87
CA GLY A 533 14.18 -20.52 7.60
C GLY A 533 14.66 -19.35 6.73
N ARG A 534 15.80 -19.52 6.03
CA ARG A 534 16.35 -18.49 5.14
C ARG A 534 15.42 -18.18 3.96
N ALA A 535 14.91 -19.21 3.28
CA ALA A 535 14.03 -19.02 2.13
C ALA A 535 12.71 -18.33 2.53
N VAL A 536 12.10 -18.73 3.66
CA VAL A 536 10.86 -18.11 4.16
C VAL A 536 11.09 -16.68 4.62
N TYR A 537 12.15 -16.43 5.40
CA TYR A 537 12.48 -15.08 5.88
C TYR A 537 12.65 -14.10 4.71
N GLN A 538 13.45 -14.46 3.70
CA GLN A 538 13.62 -13.62 2.52
C GLN A 538 12.32 -13.49 1.72
N GLY A 539 11.54 -14.58 1.65
CA GLY A 539 10.33 -14.60 0.84
C GLY A 539 9.23 -13.72 1.41
N VAL A 540 9.09 -13.67 2.74
CA VAL A 540 8.17 -12.76 3.42
C VAL A 540 8.63 -11.31 3.24
N ARG A 541 9.93 -11.01 3.37
CA ARG A 541 10.45 -9.65 3.16
C ARG A 541 10.22 -9.14 1.74
N GLU A 542 10.53 -9.96 0.73
CA GLU A 542 10.31 -9.60 -0.67
C GLU A 542 8.82 -9.44 -0.97
N ALA A 543 7.97 -10.36 -0.50
CA ALA A 543 6.53 -10.29 -0.74
C ALA A 543 5.89 -9.05 -0.09
N VAL A 544 6.26 -8.71 1.15
CA VAL A 544 5.80 -7.48 1.82
C VAL A 544 6.28 -6.22 1.07
N ALA A 545 7.53 -6.22 0.60
CA ALA A 545 8.05 -5.11 -0.19
C ALA A 545 7.30 -4.92 -1.51
N LYS A 546 7.03 -6.01 -2.25
CA LYS A 546 6.24 -5.97 -3.50
C LYS A 546 4.78 -5.57 -3.27
N GLN A 547 4.15 -6.08 -2.21
CA GLN A 547 2.72 -5.89 -1.95
C GLN A 547 2.40 -4.54 -1.30
N ASN A 548 3.18 -4.09 -0.32
CA ASN A 548 2.88 -2.90 0.47
C ASN A 548 3.92 -1.77 0.31
N GLY A 549 5.01 -2.00 -0.43
CA GLY A 549 6.12 -1.02 -0.53
C GLY A 549 6.92 -0.87 0.76
N ILE A 550 6.74 -1.77 1.74
CA ILE A 550 7.38 -1.70 3.05
C ILE A 550 8.75 -2.39 2.99
N THR A 551 9.79 -1.66 3.38
CA THR A 551 11.16 -2.17 3.50
C THR A 551 11.77 -1.75 4.83
N SER A 552 12.93 -2.32 5.19
CA SER A 552 13.68 -1.93 6.39
C SER A 552 14.18 -0.48 6.33
N CYS A 553 14.36 0.08 5.13
CA CYS A 553 14.92 1.41 4.88
C CYS A 553 13.82 2.47 4.63
N ARG A 554 12.74 2.44 5.41
CA ARG A 554 11.64 3.41 5.31
C ARG A 554 11.87 4.64 6.21
N SER A 555 11.26 5.76 5.84
CA SER A 555 11.38 7.03 6.58
C SER A 555 10.71 6.96 7.95
N HIS A 556 11.18 7.80 8.88
CA HIS A 556 10.51 8.01 10.18
C HIS A 556 9.05 8.45 9.99
N TRP A 557 8.74 9.24 8.94
CA TRP A 557 7.37 9.61 8.58
C TRP A 557 6.48 8.39 8.34
N GLN A 558 6.98 7.43 7.56
CA GLN A 558 6.24 6.20 7.30
C GLN A 558 6.07 5.39 8.60
N ARG A 559 7.10 5.32 9.46
CA ARG A 559 7.01 4.63 10.77
C ARG A 559 5.98 5.27 11.70
N LEU A 560 5.86 6.60 11.68
CA LEU A 560 4.85 7.34 12.42
C LEU A 560 3.45 7.07 11.84
N GLN A 561 3.29 7.10 10.52
CA GLN A 561 2.02 6.79 9.85
C GLN A 561 1.55 5.36 10.14
N GLU A 562 2.43 4.37 10.07
CA GLU A 562 2.15 2.97 10.41
C GLU A 562 1.72 2.81 11.89
N ARG A 563 2.20 3.71 12.75
CA ARG A 563 1.81 3.84 14.17
C ARG A 563 0.53 4.65 14.39
N ARG A 564 -0.10 5.15 13.31
CA ARG A 564 -1.24 6.08 13.33
C ARG A 564 -0.95 7.38 14.08
N LEU A 565 0.29 7.86 13.98
CA LEU A 565 0.73 9.13 14.55
C LEU A 565 0.90 10.17 13.45
N GLY A 566 -0.16 10.95 13.22
CA GLY A 566 -0.07 12.18 12.43
C GLY A 566 0.35 13.35 13.32
N LEU A 567 1.19 14.26 12.83
CA LEU A 567 1.58 15.45 13.60
C LEU A 567 0.37 16.30 14.01
N TYR A 568 -0.59 16.47 13.09
CA TYR A 568 -1.86 17.14 13.37
C TYR A 568 -2.66 16.47 14.51
N GLU A 569 -2.55 15.14 14.66
CA GLU A 569 -3.18 14.41 15.75
C GLU A 569 -2.45 14.64 17.08
N LEU A 570 -1.12 14.75 17.04
CA LEU A 570 -0.28 14.95 18.22
C LEU A 570 -0.46 16.34 18.84
N VAL A 571 -0.55 17.40 18.02
CA VAL A 571 -0.71 18.78 18.52
C VAL A 571 -2.17 19.15 18.78
N ARG A 572 -3.11 18.23 18.54
CA ARG A 572 -4.54 18.52 18.45
C ARG A 572 -5.15 19.16 19.70
N ASN A 573 -4.64 18.83 20.88
CA ASN A 573 -5.16 19.34 22.15
C ASN A 573 -4.59 20.73 22.49
N LEU A 574 -3.67 21.26 21.68
CA LEU A 574 -3.16 22.62 21.82
C LEU A 574 -4.18 23.64 21.26
N PRO A 575 -4.14 24.92 21.70
CA PRO A 575 -4.94 25.97 21.07
C PRO A 575 -4.70 26.04 19.56
N GLY A 576 -5.73 26.32 18.76
CA GLY A 576 -5.64 26.30 17.29
C GLY A 576 -4.56 27.24 16.71
N THR A 577 -4.35 28.40 17.34
CA THR A 577 -3.26 29.32 17.00
C THR A 577 -1.88 28.71 17.22
N SER A 578 -1.70 27.95 18.30
CA SER A 578 -0.46 27.21 18.57
C SER A 578 -0.26 26.06 17.58
N GLN A 579 -1.33 25.35 17.18
CA GLN A 579 -1.24 24.29 16.17
C GLN A 579 -0.72 24.83 14.83
N ALA A 580 -1.27 25.95 14.37
CA ALA A 580 -0.87 26.60 13.11
C ALA A 580 0.60 27.06 13.11
N GLN A 581 1.17 27.36 14.28
CA GLN A 581 2.58 27.75 14.44
C GLN A 581 3.51 26.54 14.58
N ILE A 582 3.09 25.53 15.36
CA ILE A 582 3.95 24.41 15.74
C ILE A 582 4.05 23.38 14.61
N VAL A 583 2.98 23.04 13.90
CA VAL A 583 3.01 21.96 12.91
C VAL A 583 4.00 22.24 11.76
N PRO A 584 4.01 23.43 11.12
CA PRO A 584 4.97 23.71 10.06
C PRO A 584 6.42 23.67 10.56
N LEU A 585 6.67 24.20 11.77
CA LEU A 585 7.99 24.13 12.40
C LEU A 585 8.39 22.68 12.65
N TRP A 586 7.51 21.87 13.24
CA TRP A 586 7.75 20.45 13.51
C TRP A 586 8.08 19.70 12.22
N GLU A 587 7.28 19.88 11.18
CA GLU A 587 7.55 19.28 9.87
C GLU A 587 8.94 19.65 9.34
N SER A 588 9.33 20.92 9.47
CA SER A 588 10.64 21.40 9.06
C SER A 588 11.78 20.76 9.84
N VAL A 589 11.74 20.78 11.19
CA VAL A 589 12.85 20.20 11.98
C VAL A 589 12.95 18.69 11.82
N MET A 590 11.84 17.99 11.58
CA MET A 590 11.88 16.55 11.32
C MET A 590 12.54 16.19 9.98
N LEU A 591 12.79 17.15 9.08
CA LEU A 591 13.65 16.91 7.92
C LEU A 591 15.14 16.88 8.28
N GLU A 592 15.53 17.43 9.42
CA GLU A 592 16.91 17.41 9.89
C GLU A 592 17.25 16.05 10.53
N PRO A 593 18.36 15.40 10.13
CA PRO A 593 18.71 14.06 10.62
C PRO A 593 18.81 13.93 12.15
N HIS A 594 19.22 15.01 12.83
CA HIS A 594 19.34 15.06 14.29
C HIS A 594 17.99 14.82 14.99
N TYR A 595 16.99 15.62 14.64
CA TYR A 595 15.64 15.55 15.23
C TYR A 595 14.88 14.32 14.77
N ALA A 596 15.04 13.92 13.50
CA ALA A 596 14.52 12.64 13.01
C ALA A 596 15.08 11.45 13.80
N GLY A 597 16.40 11.41 14.03
CA GLY A 597 17.07 10.36 14.80
C GLY A 597 16.64 10.33 16.27
N PHE A 598 16.40 11.48 16.88
CA PHE A 598 15.81 11.56 18.21
C PHE A 598 14.41 10.92 18.27
N MET A 599 13.54 11.23 17.31
CA MET A 599 12.20 10.64 17.23
C MET A 599 12.26 9.13 17.00
N GLU A 600 13.16 8.65 16.13
CA GLU A 600 13.40 7.22 15.93
C GLU A 600 13.90 6.53 17.21
N THR A 601 14.75 7.20 17.98
CA THR A 601 15.19 6.72 19.30
C THR A 601 14.01 6.57 20.26
N ALA A 602 13.11 7.56 20.29
CA ALA A 602 11.90 7.51 21.11
C ALA A 602 10.98 6.34 20.74
N LEU A 603 10.83 6.05 19.44
CA LEU A 603 10.07 4.89 18.95
C LEU A 603 10.69 3.57 19.40
N ALA A 604 12.00 3.38 19.21
CA ALA A 604 12.70 2.16 19.61
C ALA A 604 12.68 1.96 21.14
N LEU A 605 12.88 3.04 21.90
CA LEU A 605 12.86 3.02 23.35
C LEU A 605 11.46 2.75 23.90
N SER A 606 10.41 3.24 23.24
CA SER A 606 9.02 2.94 23.60
C SER A 606 8.72 1.45 23.52
N ASP A 607 9.18 0.79 22.46
CA ASP A 607 9.04 -0.65 22.29
C ASP A 607 9.83 -1.42 23.38
N ALA A 608 11.04 -0.98 23.74
CA ALA A 608 11.84 -1.60 24.80
C ALA A 608 11.25 -1.38 26.22
N TYR A 609 10.76 -0.18 26.49
CA TYR A 609 10.10 0.19 27.75
C TYR A 609 8.81 -0.58 27.96
N GLY A 610 7.95 -0.64 26.94
CA GLY A 610 6.70 -1.41 26.99
C GLY A 610 6.90 -2.91 27.21
N ARG A 611 8.08 -3.46 26.85
CA ARG A 611 8.48 -4.84 27.13
C ARG A 611 9.22 -5.03 28.47
N GLY A 612 9.44 -3.97 29.24
CA GLY A 612 10.21 -4.02 30.49
C GLY A 612 11.70 -4.26 30.30
N GLN A 613 12.24 -4.07 29.08
CA GLN A 613 13.68 -4.21 28.80
C GLN A 613 14.47 -2.97 29.21
N VAL A 614 13.79 -1.82 29.28
CA VAL A 614 14.29 -0.57 29.85
C VAL A 614 13.28 -0.10 30.89
N LEU A 615 13.75 0.21 32.10
CA LEU A 615 12.88 0.59 33.23
C LEU A 615 13.10 2.05 33.66
N ASP A 616 14.35 2.49 33.65
CA ASP A 616 14.72 3.86 33.99
C ASP A 616 14.84 4.72 32.73
N LEU A 617 14.07 5.81 32.69
CA LEU A 617 14.02 6.77 31.59
C LEU A 617 14.72 8.08 31.94
N SER A 618 15.42 8.18 33.07
CA SER A 618 16.01 9.44 33.56
C SER A 618 16.95 10.08 32.54
N SER A 619 17.88 9.31 31.97
CA SER A 619 18.79 9.82 30.93
C SER A 619 18.05 10.25 29.66
N PHE A 620 16.96 9.55 29.30
CA PHE A 620 16.14 9.93 28.16
C PHE A 620 15.32 11.19 28.44
N ALA A 621 14.88 11.40 29.69
CA ALA A 621 14.21 12.62 30.12
C ALA A 621 15.14 13.84 30.03
N ASP A 622 16.41 13.69 30.41
CA ASP A 622 17.40 14.76 30.26
C ASP A 622 17.70 15.03 28.78
N TYR A 623 17.74 13.98 27.94
CA TYR A 623 17.83 14.16 26.49
C TYR A 623 16.63 14.93 25.92
N CYS A 624 15.41 14.60 26.36
CA CYS A 624 14.19 15.34 25.98
C CYS A 624 14.29 16.83 26.32
N LYS A 625 14.78 17.19 27.51
CA LYS A 625 15.00 18.59 27.90
C LYS A 625 16.07 19.27 27.04
N MET A 626 17.15 18.57 26.71
CA MET A 626 18.20 19.08 25.84
C MET A 626 17.64 19.41 24.45
N VAL A 627 16.91 18.48 23.83
CA VAL A 627 16.28 18.67 22.51
C VAL A 627 15.27 19.81 22.54
N ALA A 628 14.44 19.92 23.58
CA ALA A 628 13.51 21.04 23.72
C ALA A 628 14.24 22.40 23.77
N ARG A 629 15.36 22.48 24.50
CA ARG A 629 16.20 23.69 24.57
C ARG A 629 16.84 24.02 23.22
N GLU A 630 17.33 23.02 22.49
CA GLU A 630 17.90 23.20 21.16
C GLU A 630 16.84 23.74 20.18
N LEU A 631 15.66 23.14 20.16
CA LEU A 631 14.53 23.57 19.34
C LEU A 631 14.09 25.01 19.66
N ALA A 632 14.12 25.40 20.94
CA ALA A 632 13.78 26.75 21.36
C ALA A 632 14.84 27.81 21.03
N GLY A 633 16.09 27.39 20.81
CA GLY A 633 17.26 28.28 20.69
C GLY A 633 17.68 28.97 22.00
N ASN A 634 16.93 28.78 23.09
CA ASN A 634 17.11 29.35 24.43
C ASN A 634 16.62 28.37 25.52
N PRO A 635 16.93 28.58 26.81
CA PRO A 635 16.36 27.77 27.88
C PRO A 635 14.81 27.81 27.86
N VAL A 636 14.18 26.63 27.89
CA VAL A 636 12.72 26.51 28.04
C VAL A 636 12.38 26.73 29.52
N THR A 637 11.84 27.91 29.85
CA THR A 637 11.54 28.32 31.23
C THR A 637 10.21 27.81 31.76
N GLU A 638 9.25 27.56 30.87
CA GLU A 638 7.93 27.02 31.20
C GLU A 638 7.74 25.68 30.49
N TRP A 639 7.67 24.59 31.25
CA TRP A 639 7.39 23.26 30.70
C TRP A 639 5.91 22.95 30.84
N GLN A 640 5.20 22.89 29.72
CA GLN A 640 3.80 22.50 29.66
C GLN A 640 3.68 20.99 29.50
N THR A 641 2.93 20.36 30.40
CA THR A 641 2.50 18.98 30.23
C THR A 641 1.45 18.91 29.13
N VAL A 642 1.67 18.07 28.12
CA VAL A 642 0.77 17.93 26.98
C VAL A 642 0.00 16.63 27.09
N SER A 643 -1.32 16.75 27.01
CA SER A 643 -2.20 15.61 26.79
C SER A 643 -2.28 15.32 25.29
N PHE A 644 -2.00 14.08 24.90
CA PHE A 644 -2.14 13.61 23.52
C PHE A 644 -3.44 12.83 23.34
N GLN A 645 -3.87 12.66 22.09
CA GLN A 645 -5.00 11.80 21.79
C GLN A 645 -4.61 10.33 21.91
N GLY A 646 -5.23 9.64 22.87
CA GLY A 646 -4.89 8.25 23.21
C GLY A 646 -3.64 8.17 24.10
N GLU A 647 -3.36 6.98 24.63
CA GLU A 647 -2.17 6.74 25.43
C GLU A 647 -0.95 6.50 24.53
N LEU A 648 -0.11 7.52 24.39
CA LEU A 648 1.21 7.36 23.79
C LEU A 648 2.11 6.54 24.73
N PRO A 649 2.95 5.63 24.19
CA PRO A 649 4.01 5.01 24.97
C PRO A 649 4.89 6.07 25.63
N ARG A 650 5.29 5.84 26.88
CA ARG A 650 5.92 6.87 27.73
C ARG A 650 7.14 7.56 27.10
N PRO A 651 8.13 6.87 26.49
CA PRO A 651 9.24 7.56 25.84
C PRO A 651 8.79 8.42 24.66
N LEU A 652 7.83 7.95 23.87
CA LEU A 652 7.28 8.72 22.76
C LEU A 652 6.50 9.95 23.24
N HIS A 653 5.75 9.81 24.34
CA HIS A 653 5.08 10.92 25.03
C HIS A 653 6.09 12.01 25.42
N MET A 654 7.18 11.63 26.12
CA MET A 654 8.24 12.56 26.53
C MET A 654 8.90 13.27 25.33
N ALA A 655 9.16 12.54 24.24
CA ALA A 655 9.75 13.09 23.03
C ALA A 655 8.82 14.09 22.33
N CYS A 656 7.52 13.77 22.25
CA CYS A 656 6.53 14.66 21.67
C CYS A 656 6.33 15.92 22.53
N GLU A 657 6.33 15.79 23.86
CA GLU A 657 6.30 16.95 24.77
C GLU A 657 7.53 17.85 24.59
N ALA A 658 8.73 17.28 24.44
CA ALA A 658 9.94 18.04 24.18
C ALA A 658 9.84 18.88 22.89
N PHE A 659 9.30 18.29 21.82
CA PHE A 659 9.07 19.01 20.57
C PHE A 659 8.07 20.15 20.74
N ILE A 660 6.93 19.89 21.36
CA ILE A 660 5.89 20.92 21.57
C ILE A 660 6.45 22.07 22.39
N ASN A 661 7.10 21.78 23.52
CA ASN A 661 7.64 22.81 24.40
C ASN A 661 8.75 23.62 23.73
N GLY A 662 9.69 22.96 23.03
CA GLY A 662 10.76 23.63 22.32
C GLY A 662 10.25 24.53 21.18
N LEU A 663 9.33 24.01 20.36
CA LEU A 663 8.77 24.74 19.23
C LEU A 663 7.82 25.87 19.66
N ALA A 664 7.03 25.66 20.71
CA ALA A 664 6.19 26.71 21.29
C ALA A 664 7.05 27.87 21.81
N ALA A 665 8.18 27.59 22.46
CA ALA A 665 9.11 28.62 22.91
C ALA A 665 9.77 29.36 21.73
N ARG A 666 10.12 28.65 20.64
CA ARG A 666 10.65 29.27 19.41
C ARG A 666 9.64 30.20 18.74
N ALA A 667 8.35 29.86 18.79
CA ALA A 667 7.29 30.63 18.13
C ALA A 667 6.92 31.95 18.84
N GLN A 668 7.42 32.21 20.05
CA GLN A 668 7.14 33.45 20.79
C GLN A 668 7.93 34.67 20.25
N PRO A 669 7.40 35.91 20.36
CA PRO A 669 8.08 37.11 19.90
C PRO A 669 9.39 37.32 20.69
N GLY A 670 10.54 37.08 20.05
CA GLY A 670 11.87 37.14 20.67
C GLY A 670 12.75 35.91 20.45
N GLY A 671 12.19 34.80 19.93
CA GLY A 671 12.97 33.68 19.43
C GLY A 671 13.84 34.11 18.23
N LYS A 672 15.15 33.80 18.25
CA LYS A 672 15.98 33.96 17.06
C LYS A 672 15.56 32.90 16.03
N PRO A 673 15.47 33.26 14.73
CA PRO A 673 15.02 32.37 13.67
C PRO A 673 15.88 31.13 13.54
#